data_AF-A0A2W7B450-F1
#
_entry.id   AF-A0A2W7B450-F1
#
_cell.length_a   1.000
_cell.length_b   1.000
_cell.length_c   1.000
_cell.angle_alpha   90.00
_cell.angle_beta   90.00
_cell.angle_gamma   90.00
#
_symmetry.space_group_name_H-M   'P 1'
#
loop_
_entity.id
_entity.type
_entity.pdbx_description
1 polymer ?
#
loop_
_entity_poly.entity_id
_entity_poly.type
_entity_poly.pdbx_seq_one_letter_code
_entity_poly.pdbx_strand_id
1 'polypeptide(L)'
;MLKTVKDACKIHPSTLDYQVAGGVESLAQIIDASDEGQAFFEKSYLTRGMEDLLREGLLRLSGQTDQALFELAQAMGGGKTHLMSALGLLAKHPAQRANVIPTDVLSRLDGAPARVAVFDGRDSPDHYLWGEIAKQLGAEEAMRPFWQNGPKAPGKEHWKAIIGDEPTLILFDELPPYFLEARTVTVGQGSLVDVLTRALSNLFVAALELPRCCVVLANLSDSYRDQVKEVRKLVADVQREASRQAKVITPVSLEGSEIYSILRKRLFSSTPSEEDIDEVADAYAEQVKVAEDSGYLTARSLEQIADEIRATYPFHPAFKHLVALFKDNPDFRETRGLLQFAARVVRSAWQRDHNDVYLIGTQHLNLNDSQVMDEVTDINRALRPAITKDIADQGNAHAEEIDGILNSDAGSQVAAMILSASLSLAVKGHMGLRREEIIEYLVAPNRKPDEFAQAFERLRKSAWYLHVNGELFYFKDTENLTKRIQREAQGLPKAKVDKALRDRLVGELEARSRRAYQEVLVMPEVDEIKLTTHRVLVVVPPDNSVPSEDIQRFYRSVSEKNNLLVLSGNDTHMASRVEESLRELYAIGNIAKTINSSDALFAQAQDAKEEAEGAFLQALQGAYNRLFYPAEDGLQPATIENGLKFGNTSEDSVETQIEKLLESSRCDYKLASDAEQDPFKYFAMAEVDLWPQTDRRTPWRDVLMRAKNNAAWPWLPGIKGLDNLKVQALSQGRWREGNDGYIEKGPFPKEKTEVNIVDQREDTTTGETIITLNPKHAGPNPKVHYALTSSVTDADPVVDDLDSFRTKEPTLYFQAIDTNGNHAPGEAKKWKAKLKVRHQVHDHPDHRSLELAVTPSYKAKIQYSIDGTSPRNGRVYDGSLTIPDEQVMLQVYATAGDAIANETFTIPAKGIVRPVIYDDRPATLKLSERRAQLDNTNAVFNLITELKERQGVRFKGVALTIGEGENSVQVRFGARSVSPAMLDKVIAALRESLDEPDALVQLTIRDGASFDTGFDLKAFAEIANIELTPDKVEQ
;
A
#
# COMPACT_ATOMS: atom_id res chain seq x y z
N MET A 1 26.89 43.67 -45.11
CA MET A 1 25.61 43.45 -44.37
C MET A 1 25.26 42.02 -44.66
N LEU A 2 25.16 41.19 -43.62
CA LEU A 2 25.02 39.75 -43.81
C LEU A 2 23.75 39.43 -44.61
N LYS A 3 23.87 38.67 -45.70
CA LYS A 3 22.74 38.34 -46.58
C LYS A 3 21.97 37.15 -46.01
N THR A 4 20.65 37.25 -45.99
CA THR A 4 19.77 36.13 -45.65
C THR A 4 19.69 35.13 -46.80
N VAL A 5 19.14 33.93 -46.55
CA VAL A 5 18.92 32.95 -47.63
C VAL A 5 17.96 33.45 -48.70
N LYS A 6 16.97 34.29 -48.33
CA LYS A 6 16.02 34.90 -49.30
C LYS A 6 16.72 35.91 -50.23
N ASP A 7 17.73 36.61 -49.71
CA ASP A 7 18.48 37.61 -50.48
C ASP A 7 19.57 36.94 -51.34
N ALA A 8 20.19 35.88 -50.82
CA ALA A 8 21.36 35.24 -51.41
C ALA A 8 21.04 34.08 -52.37
N CYS A 9 19.92 33.38 -52.17
CA CYS A 9 19.55 32.20 -52.95
C CYS A 9 18.28 32.41 -53.78
N LYS A 10 18.13 31.62 -54.86
CA LYS A 10 16.86 31.52 -55.60
C LYS A 10 16.37 30.08 -55.57
N ILE A 11 15.14 29.88 -55.13
CA ILE A 11 14.49 28.56 -55.13
C ILE A 11 14.03 28.17 -56.54
N HIS A 12 13.99 26.87 -56.81
CA HIS A 12 13.35 26.35 -58.02
C HIS A 12 11.82 26.64 -57.97
N PRO A 13 11.15 26.94 -59.10
CA PRO A 13 9.71 27.27 -59.10
C PRO A 13 8.82 26.19 -58.46
N SER A 14 9.23 24.93 -58.53
CA SER A 14 8.51 23.79 -57.96
C SER A 14 8.81 23.50 -56.49
N THR A 15 9.65 24.29 -55.81
CA THR A 15 10.10 24.00 -54.44
C THR A 15 8.99 24.22 -53.41
N LEU A 16 8.20 25.30 -53.53
CA LEU A 16 7.18 25.64 -52.53
C LEU A 16 5.98 24.69 -52.57
N ASP A 17 5.60 24.27 -53.77
CA ASP A 17 4.49 23.34 -53.99
C ASP A 17 5.02 21.94 -54.35
N TYR A 18 6.21 21.60 -53.84
CA TYR A 18 6.81 20.31 -54.12
C TYR A 18 5.88 19.19 -53.66
N GLN A 19 5.44 18.39 -54.63
CA GLN A 19 4.67 17.18 -54.42
C GLN A 19 5.39 16.03 -55.08
N VAL A 20 5.39 14.91 -54.38
CA VAL A 20 5.78 13.61 -54.90
C VAL A 20 4.84 13.28 -56.06
N ALA A 21 5.27 13.53 -57.31
CA ALA A 21 4.56 13.10 -58.51
C ALA A 21 4.21 11.60 -58.41
N GLY A 22 2.92 11.29 -58.32
CA GLY A 22 2.41 9.92 -58.10
C GLY A 22 2.58 8.95 -59.27
N GLY A 23 3.31 9.33 -60.32
CA GLY A 23 3.65 8.44 -61.43
C GLY A 23 5.09 7.95 -61.30
N VAL A 24 5.27 6.63 -61.25
CA VAL A 24 6.57 6.02 -61.53
C VAL A 24 6.83 6.24 -63.02
N GLU A 25 7.63 7.24 -63.39
CA GLU A 25 8.17 7.30 -64.74
C GLU A 25 8.97 6.02 -64.96
N SER A 26 8.59 5.24 -65.97
CA SER A 26 9.27 3.98 -66.28
C SER A 26 10.71 4.28 -66.72
N LEU A 27 11.68 3.50 -66.24
CA LEU A 27 13.09 3.61 -66.62
C LEU A 27 13.28 3.67 -68.15
N ALA A 28 12.50 2.88 -68.89
CA ALA A 28 12.52 2.88 -70.35
C ALA A 28 12.08 4.23 -70.94
N GLN A 29 11.04 4.87 -70.38
CA GLN A 29 10.57 6.19 -70.83
C GLN A 29 11.61 7.28 -70.62
N ILE A 30 12.37 7.21 -69.52
CA ILE A 30 13.44 8.18 -69.24
C ILE A 30 14.58 8.03 -70.25
N ILE A 31 14.99 6.80 -70.56
CA ILE A 31 16.07 6.52 -71.53
C ILE A 31 15.65 6.85 -72.97
N ASP A 32 14.36 6.79 -73.26
CA ASP A 32 13.78 7.12 -74.57
C ASP A 32 13.31 8.60 -74.68
N ALA A 33 13.63 9.43 -73.69
CA ALA A 33 13.22 10.83 -73.66
C ALA A 33 13.73 11.62 -74.87
N SER A 34 12.87 12.49 -75.42
CA SER A 34 13.17 13.27 -76.64
C SER A 34 14.23 14.35 -76.47
N ASP A 35 14.54 14.75 -75.23
CA ASP A 35 15.56 15.75 -74.90
C ASP A 35 16.96 15.12 -74.67
N GLU A 36 17.12 13.83 -74.96
CA GLU A 36 18.34 13.05 -74.76
C GLU A 36 18.90 13.14 -73.32
N GLY A 37 18.04 13.44 -72.33
CA GLY A 37 18.42 13.51 -70.92
C GLY A 37 19.00 14.85 -70.44
N GLN A 38 18.91 15.93 -71.21
CA GLN A 38 19.38 17.25 -70.76
C GLN A 38 18.69 17.70 -69.46
N ALA A 39 17.35 17.64 -69.41
CA ALA A 39 16.60 18.03 -68.21
C ALA A 39 16.87 17.11 -67.02
N PHE A 40 17.27 15.86 -67.27
CA PHE A 40 17.66 14.90 -66.25
C PHE A 40 18.95 15.36 -65.56
N PHE A 41 20.03 15.61 -66.32
CA PHE A 41 21.34 15.96 -65.74
C PHE A 41 21.37 17.36 -65.11
N GLU A 42 20.57 18.32 -65.59
CA GLU A 42 20.47 19.65 -64.95
C GLU A 42 19.98 19.58 -63.50
N LYS A 43 19.09 18.64 -63.19
CA LYS A 43 18.49 18.45 -61.86
C LYS A 43 19.20 17.38 -61.03
N SER A 44 20.19 16.71 -61.60
CA SER A 44 20.93 15.63 -60.95
C SER A 44 22.24 16.13 -60.38
N TYR A 45 22.53 15.70 -59.15
CA TYR A 45 23.85 15.85 -58.54
C TYR A 45 24.61 14.53 -58.76
N LEU A 46 25.85 14.62 -59.25
CA LEU A 46 26.72 13.45 -59.40
C LEU A 46 27.23 13.04 -58.02
N THR A 47 26.60 12.01 -57.45
CA THR A 47 27.10 11.37 -56.23
C THR A 47 28.29 10.49 -56.56
N ARG A 48 29.14 10.19 -55.58
CA ARG A 48 30.29 9.28 -55.77
C ARG A 48 29.85 7.92 -56.33
N GLY A 49 28.73 7.38 -55.84
CA GLY A 49 28.17 6.13 -56.35
C GLY A 49 27.72 6.20 -57.82
N MET A 50 27.14 7.33 -58.24
CA MET A 50 26.79 7.56 -59.64
C MET A 50 28.05 7.71 -60.50
N GLU A 51 29.04 8.49 -60.06
CA GLU A 51 30.32 8.66 -60.77
C GLU A 51 31.03 7.32 -60.98
N ASP A 52 31.07 6.46 -59.95
CA ASP A 52 31.65 5.12 -60.01
C ASP A 52 30.95 4.22 -61.03
N LEU A 53 29.61 4.23 -61.05
CA LEU A 53 28.82 3.44 -62.00
C LEU A 53 28.99 3.95 -63.43
N LEU A 54 28.90 5.28 -63.63
CA LEU A 54 29.05 5.90 -64.95
C LEU A 54 30.46 5.65 -65.51
N ARG A 55 31.50 5.81 -64.69
CA ARG A 55 32.89 5.55 -65.08
C ARG A 55 33.08 4.10 -65.52
N GLU A 56 32.79 3.14 -64.64
CA GLU A 56 33.06 1.73 -64.92
C GLU A 56 32.12 1.16 -65.99
N GLY A 57 30.84 1.54 -66.00
CA GLY A 57 29.85 1.10 -66.98
C GLY A 57 30.17 1.57 -68.40
N LEU A 58 30.52 2.85 -68.57
CA LEU A 58 30.90 3.38 -69.88
C LEU A 58 32.25 2.84 -70.37
N LEU A 59 33.22 2.65 -69.45
CA LEU A 59 34.48 1.97 -69.77
C LEU A 59 34.22 0.53 -70.22
N ARG A 60 33.25 -0.18 -69.61
CA ARG A 60 32.89 -1.55 -70.01
C ARG A 60 32.32 -1.56 -71.42
N LEU A 61 31.39 -0.66 -71.72
CA LEU A 61 30.81 -0.52 -73.05
C LEU A 61 31.87 -0.17 -74.12
N SER A 62 32.95 0.51 -73.71
CA SER A 62 34.11 0.82 -74.56
C SER A 62 35.18 -0.29 -74.62
N GLY A 63 34.96 -1.44 -73.94
CA GLY A 63 35.91 -2.55 -73.88
C GLY A 63 37.19 -2.28 -73.08
N GLN A 64 37.19 -1.27 -72.20
CA GLN A 64 38.35 -0.81 -71.44
C GLN A 64 38.46 -1.41 -70.02
N THR A 65 37.45 -2.16 -69.58
CA THR A 65 37.42 -2.82 -68.25
C THR A 65 36.76 -4.19 -68.37
N ASP A 66 37.19 -5.12 -67.50
CA ASP A 66 36.63 -6.47 -67.37
C ASP A 66 35.37 -6.52 -66.48
N GLN A 67 34.98 -5.38 -65.88
CA GLN A 67 33.82 -5.27 -65.00
C GLN A 67 32.49 -5.31 -65.79
N ALA A 68 31.92 -6.51 -65.94
CA ALA A 68 30.69 -6.71 -66.71
C ALA A 68 29.39 -6.54 -65.90
N LEU A 69 29.43 -6.80 -64.58
CA LEU A 69 28.25 -6.92 -63.73
C LEU A 69 28.30 -5.90 -62.57
N PHE A 70 27.23 -5.13 -62.42
CA PHE A 70 27.05 -4.17 -61.33
C PHE A 70 25.78 -4.49 -60.53
N GLU A 71 25.92 -4.58 -59.20
CA GLU A 71 24.78 -4.72 -58.29
C GLU A 71 24.54 -3.37 -57.60
N LEU A 72 23.36 -2.79 -57.76
CA LEU A 72 22.96 -1.57 -57.06
C LEU A 72 22.39 -1.94 -55.69
N ALA A 73 23.18 -1.70 -54.64
CA ALA A 73 22.78 -1.91 -53.26
C ALA A 73 21.75 -0.89 -52.79
N GLN A 74 20.92 -1.29 -51.83
CA GLN A 74 19.90 -0.41 -51.25
C GLN A 74 20.50 0.41 -50.12
N ALA A 75 20.42 1.74 -50.23
CA ALA A 75 20.71 2.67 -49.14
C ALA A 75 19.42 3.24 -48.54
N MET A 76 18.70 4.07 -49.30
CA MET A 76 17.57 4.88 -48.83
C MET A 76 16.41 4.89 -49.82
N GLY A 77 15.90 3.71 -50.19
CA GLY A 77 14.61 3.54 -50.89
C GLY A 77 14.44 4.27 -52.25
N GLY A 78 15.45 4.97 -52.74
CA GLY A 78 15.40 5.75 -53.96
C GLY A 78 16.80 6.03 -54.51
N GLY A 79 16.91 6.09 -55.84
CA GLY A 79 18.16 6.41 -56.54
C GLY A 79 18.71 5.30 -57.45
N LYS A 80 18.25 4.05 -57.34
CA LYS A 80 18.73 2.94 -58.22
C LYS A 80 18.29 3.13 -59.67
N THR A 81 16.99 3.30 -59.89
CA THR A 81 16.42 3.65 -61.18
C THR A 81 17.03 4.95 -61.71
N HIS A 82 17.35 5.90 -60.83
CA HIS A 82 18.05 7.14 -61.20
C HIS A 82 19.48 6.88 -61.71
N LEU A 83 20.27 6.05 -61.03
CA LEU A 83 21.60 5.62 -61.47
C LEU A 83 21.55 4.86 -62.80
N MET A 84 20.58 3.95 -62.94
CA MET A 84 20.36 3.18 -64.18
C MET A 84 19.95 4.09 -65.33
N SER A 85 19.09 5.09 -65.07
CA SER A 85 18.69 6.10 -66.05
C SER A 85 19.88 6.92 -66.52
N ALA A 86 20.73 7.37 -65.58
CA ALA A 86 21.93 8.14 -65.90
C ALA A 86 22.88 7.35 -66.82
N LEU A 87 23.15 6.08 -66.48
CA LEU A 87 23.99 5.21 -67.30
C LEU A 87 23.34 4.91 -68.66
N GLY A 88 22.04 4.60 -68.68
CA GLY A 88 21.27 4.31 -69.89
C GLY A 88 21.27 5.49 -70.87
N LEU A 89 21.02 6.71 -70.39
CA LEU A 89 21.07 7.93 -71.18
C LEU A 89 22.46 8.16 -71.79
N LEU A 90 23.53 8.07 -70.99
CA LEU A 90 24.91 8.27 -71.50
C LEU A 90 25.41 7.12 -72.39
N ALA A 91 24.91 5.90 -72.18
CA ALA A 91 25.21 4.75 -73.01
C ALA A 91 24.56 4.91 -74.39
N LYS A 92 23.29 5.32 -74.43
CA LYS A 92 22.51 5.50 -75.67
C LYS A 92 22.86 6.78 -76.43
N HIS A 93 23.18 7.88 -75.72
CA HIS A 93 23.47 9.20 -76.29
C HIS A 93 24.90 9.68 -75.96
N PRO A 94 25.92 9.26 -76.74
CA PRO A 94 27.32 9.63 -76.50
C PRO A 94 27.59 11.14 -76.46
N ALA A 95 26.78 11.95 -77.14
CA ALA A 95 26.92 13.41 -77.19
C ALA A 95 26.83 14.07 -75.80
N GLN A 96 26.07 13.48 -74.87
CA GLN A 96 25.90 14.03 -73.52
C GLN A 96 27.09 13.72 -72.59
N ARG A 97 27.97 12.79 -72.96
CA ARG A 97 29.09 12.36 -72.10
C ARG A 97 30.04 13.52 -71.77
N ALA A 98 30.27 14.46 -72.68
CA ALA A 98 31.18 15.58 -72.46
C ALA A 98 30.71 16.58 -71.38
N ASN A 99 29.40 16.62 -71.11
CA ASN A 99 28.81 17.54 -70.13
C ASN A 99 28.79 16.95 -68.71
N VAL A 100 28.95 15.63 -68.59
CA VAL A 100 28.71 14.87 -67.34
C VAL A 100 29.97 14.13 -66.88
N ILE A 101 30.75 13.60 -67.81
CA ILE A 101 31.89 12.72 -67.52
C ILE A 101 33.18 13.54 -67.43
N PRO A 102 34.00 13.36 -66.38
CA PRO A 102 35.32 13.97 -66.26
C PRO A 102 36.22 13.71 -67.48
N THR A 103 37.05 14.69 -67.84
CA THR A 103 37.87 14.68 -69.06
C THR A 103 38.85 13.51 -69.11
N ASP A 104 39.36 13.04 -67.96
CA ASP A 104 40.24 11.88 -67.84
C ASP A 104 39.53 10.59 -68.29
N VAL A 105 38.28 10.40 -67.89
CA VAL A 105 37.47 9.24 -68.29
C VAL A 105 37.04 9.36 -69.73
N LEU A 106 36.55 10.54 -70.13
CA LEU A 106 36.03 10.79 -71.48
C LEU A 106 37.07 10.44 -72.56
N SER A 107 38.35 10.71 -72.31
CA SER A 107 39.46 10.40 -73.22
C SER A 107 39.65 8.90 -73.51
N ARG A 108 39.12 8.02 -72.65
CA ARG A 108 39.24 6.56 -72.74
C ARG A 108 37.99 5.89 -73.33
N LEU A 109 36.88 6.63 -73.47
CA LEU A 109 35.64 6.10 -74.00
C LEU A 109 35.66 6.11 -75.53
N ASP A 110 35.09 5.08 -76.15
CA ASP A 110 34.79 5.16 -77.58
C ASP A 110 33.52 5.97 -77.82
N GLY A 111 33.35 6.54 -79.02
CA GLY A 111 32.17 7.34 -79.36
C GLY A 111 30.93 6.51 -79.71
N ALA A 112 30.93 5.19 -79.49
CA ALA A 112 29.86 4.33 -79.95
C ALA A 112 28.62 4.42 -79.03
N PRO A 113 27.41 4.55 -79.60
CA PRO A 113 26.18 4.36 -78.85
C PRO A 113 26.00 2.88 -78.50
N ALA A 114 25.41 2.61 -77.34
CA ALA A 114 25.07 1.25 -76.92
C ALA A 114 23.60 0.92 -77.20
N ARG A 115 23.33 -0.35 -77.52
CA ARG A 115 21.98 -0.90 -77.47
C ARG A 115 21.61 -1.09 -76.00
N VAL A 116 20.47 -0.55 -75.59
CA VAL A 116 20.01 -0.61 -74.20
C VAL A 116 18.75 -1.48 -74.15
N ALA A 117 18.78 -2.53 -73.32
CA ALA A 117 17.61 -3.33 -73.00
C ALA A 117 17.27 -3.18 -71.52
N VAL A 118 16.00 -2.92 -71.21
CA VAL A 118 15.47 -2.71 -69.87
C VAL A 118 14.41 -3.76 -69.57
N PHE A 119 14.52 -4.42 -68.43
CA PHE A 119 13.49 -5.33 -67.93
C PHE A 119 13.07 -4.91 -66.53
N ASP A 120 11.80 -4.57 -66.35
CA ASP A 120 11.18 -4.31 -65.05
C ASP A 120 10.59 -5.61 -64.51
N GLY A 121 11.02 -6.05 -63.34
CA GLY A 121 10.52 -7.28 -62.74
C GLY A 121 9.07 -7.20 -62.23
N ARG A 122 8.38 -6.07 -62.36
CA ARG A 122 6.93 -5.99 -62.21
C ARG A 122 6.17 -6.33 -63.49
N ASP A 123 6.86 -6.37 -64.63
CA ASP A 123 6.25 -6.77 -65.90
C ASP A 123 6.12 -8.30 -65.97
N SER A 124 5.00 -8.75 -66.56
CA SER A 124 4.74 -10.17 -66.82
C SER A 124 4.63 -10.41 -68.34
N PRO A 125 5.73 -10.40 -69.10
CA PRO A 125 5.67 -10.48 -70.55
C PRO A 125 5.33 -11.89 -71.06
N ASP A 126 4.59 -11.94 -72.17
CA ASP A 126 4.19 -13.18 -72.85
C ASP A 126 5.37 -14.06 -73.30
N HIS A 127 6.52 -13.44 -73.58
CA HIS A 127 7.73 -14.12 -74.06
C HIS A 127 8.81 -14.32 -72.98
N TYR A 128 8.44 -14.13 -71.71
CA TYR A 128 9.34 -14.16 -70.55
C TYR A 128 10.48 -13.13 -70.64
N LEU A 129 11.30 -13.03 -69.58
CA LEU A 129 12.45 -12.11 -69.50
C LEU A 129 13.38 -12.17 -70.72
N TRP A 130 13.72 -13.38 -71.19
CA TRP A 130 14.66 -13.52 -72.29
C TRP A 130 14.09 -13.15 -73.66
N GLY A 131 12.78 -13.31 -73.87
CA GLY A 131 12.12 -12.85 -75.08
C GLY A 131 12.01 -11.34 -75.14
N GLU A 132 11.69 -10.70 -74.01
CA GLU A 132 11.60 -9.25 -73.94
C GLU A 132 12.97 -8.57 -74.18
N ILE A 133 14.05 -9.09 -73.58
CA ILE A 133 15.41 -8.60 -73.87
C ILE A 133 15.75 -8.80 -75.34
N ALA A 134 15.48 -9.99 -75.90
CA ALA A 134 15.80 -10.26 -77.31
C ALA A 134 15.04 -9.33 -78.26
N LYS A 135 13.78 -9.00 -77.96
CA LYS A 135 12.96 -8.05 -78.70
C LYS A 135 13.56 -6.64 -78.67
N GLN A 136 13.94 -6.14 -77.49
CA GLN A 136 14.57 -4.81 -77.36
C GLN A 136 15.94 -4.71 -78.04
N LEU A 137 16.68 -5.83 -78.12
CA LEU A 137 17.93 -5.92 -78.87
C LEU A 137 17.75 -6.17 -80.38
N GLY A 138 16.50 -6.31 -80.87
CA GLY A 138 16.19 -6.56 -82.28
C GLY A 138 16.45 -8.00 -82.76
N ALA A 139 16.53 -8.96 -81.84
CA ALA A 139 16.92 -10.35 -82.10
C ALA A 139 15.86 -11.39 -81.65
N GLU A 140 14.58 -11.00 -81.62
CA GLU A 140 13.46 -11.83 -81.14
C GLU A 140 13.40 -13.22 -81.80
N GLU A 141 13.53 -13.28 -83.13
CA GLU A 141 13.49 -14.54 -83.89
C GLU A 141 14.53 -15.58 -83.43
N ALA A 142 15.71 -15.12 -82.98
CA ALA A 142 16.78 -16.00 -82.52
C ALA A 142 16.46 -16.63 -81.15
N MET A 143 15.66 -15.98 -80.30
CA MET A 143 15.25 -16.52 -79.01
C MET A 143 13.87 -17.20 -79.03
N ARG A 144 13.08 -17.06 -80.10
CA ARG A 144 11.74 -17.67 -80.22
C ARG A 144 11.63 -19.15 -79.81
N PRO A 145 12.61 -20.03 -80.14
CA PRO A 145 12.55 -21.45 -79.73
C PRO A 145 12.50 -21.68 -78.20
N PHE A 146 12.83 -20.68 -77.39
CA PHE A 146 12.91 -20.75 -75.93
C PHE A 146 11.61 -20.37 -75.20
N TRP A 147 10.59 -19.89 -75.92
CA TRP A 147 9.25 -19.63 -75.35
C TRP A 147 8.10 -20.20 -76.18
N GLN A 148 8.27 -20.40 -77.50
CA GLN A 148 7.19 -20.85 -78.39
C GLN A 148 6.60 -22.21 -78.02
N ASN A 149 7.39 -23.10 -77.42
CA ASN A 149 6.95 -24.44 -76.97
C ASN A 149 7.02 -24.59 -75.44
N GLY A 150 6.77 -23.48 -74.72
CA GLY A 150 6.92 -23.40 -73.27
C GLY A 150 8.31 -22.89 -72.84
N PRO A 151 8.46 -22.54 -71.56
CA PRO A 151 9.64 -21.85 -71.06
C PRO A 151 10.86 -22.80 -71.03
N LYS A 152 11.89 -22.47 -71.81
CA LYS A 152 13.17 -23.17 -71.82
C LYS A 152 14.30 -22.17 -71.67
N ALA A 153 15.20 -22.40 -70.70
CA ALA A 153 16.28 -21.46 -70.47
C ALA A 153 17.24 -21.40 -71.68
N PRO A 154 17.51 -20.21 -72.26
CA PRO A 154 18.57 -20.04 -73.25
C PRO A 154 19.93 -20.37 -72.67
N GLY A 155 20.79 -20.99 -73.49
CA GLY A 155 22.18 -21.30 -73.14
C GLY A 155 23.13 -20.11 -73.37
N LYS A 156 24.35 -20.17 -72.83
CA LYS A 156 25.33 -19.07 -72.96
C LYS A 156 25.64 -18.66 -74.41
N GLU A 157 25.77 -19.62 -75.32
CA GLU A 157 26.06 -19.34 -76.75
C GLU A 157 24.89 -18.63 -77.44
N HIS A 158 23.66 -18.88 -76.99
CA HIS A 158 22.47 -18.20 -77.51
C HIS A 158 22.46 -16.73 -77.10
N TRP A 159 22.79 -16.43 -75.84
CA TRP A 159 22.99 -15.06 -75.37
C TRP A 159 24.11 -14.34 -76.12
N LYS A 160 25.24 -15.02 -76.34
CA LYS A 160 26.35 -14.46 -77.13
C LYS A 160 25.95 -14.15 -78.57
N ALA A 161 25.13 -15.00 -79.19
CA ALA A 161 24.67 -14.79 -80.55
C ALA A 161 23.76 -13.54 -80.70
N ILE A 162 22.89 -13.25 -79.72
CA ILE A 162 22.00 -12.08 -79.80
C ILE A 162 22.68 -10.78 -79.34
N ILE A 163 23.64 -10.87 -78.42
CA ILE A 163 24.39 -9.70 -77.93
C ILE A 163 25.53 -9.33 -78.91
N GLY A 164 26.31 -10.27 -79.41
CA GLY A 164 27.41 -9.98 -80.34
C GLY A 164 28.49 -9.06 -79.76
N ASP A 165 29.19 -8.32 -80.64
CA ASP A 165 30.34 -7.47 -80.32
C ASP A 165 29.99 -5.97 -80.17
N GLU A 166 28.72 -5.60 -80.35
CA GLU A 166 28.24 -4.23 -80.19
C GLU A 166 28.11 -3.86 -78.71
N PRO A 167 28.35 -2.59 -78.31
CA PRO A 167 28.11 -2.15 -76.94
C PRO A 167 26.67 -2.42 -76.56
N THR A 168 26.48 -3.21 -75.51
CA THR A 168 25.15 -3.63 -75.08
C THR A 168 25.04 -3.44 -73.58
N LEU A 169 24.05 -2.64 -73.17
CA LEU A 169 23.71 -2.40 -71.77
C LEU A 169 22.39 -3.09 -71.46
N ILE A 170 22.39 -3.99 -70.47
CA ILE A 170 21.19 -4.67 -69.99
C ILE A 170 20.91 -4.19 -68.58
N LEU A 171 19.74 -3.62 -68.39
CA LEU A 171 19.26 -3.01 -67.16
C LEU A 171 18.11 -3.83 -66.61
N PHE A 172 18.30 -4.38 -65.41
CA PHE A 172 17.26 -5.11 -64.70
C PHE A 172 16.78 -4.27 -63.52
N ASP A 173 15.59 -3.71 -63.63
CA ASP A 173 14.95 -3.02 -62.52
C ASP A 173 14.08 -4.00 -61.74
N GLU A 174 14.20 -3.98 -60.41
CA GLU A 174 13.29 -4.69 -59.51
C GLU A 174 13.00 -6.18 -59.87
N LEU A 175 14.01 -7.05 -60.01
CA LEU A 175 13.79 -8.49 -60.32
C LEU A 175 12.99 -9.34 -59.29
N PRO A 176 13.02 -9.08 -57.96
CA PRO A 176 12.39 -9.99 -56.98
C PRO A 176 10.88 -10.27 -57.15
N PRO A 177 10.01 -9.29 -57.49
CA PRO A 177 8.62 -9.55 -57.85
C PRO A 177 8.46 -10.58 -58.98
N TYR A 178 9.26 -10.51 -60.04
CA TYR A 178 9.21 -11.50 -61.13
C TYR A 178 9.63 -12.90 -60.67
N PHE A 179 10.62 -13.00 -59.76
CA PHE A 179 10.97 -14.27 -59.13
C PHE A 179 9.83 -14.83 -58.25
N LEU A 180 9.11 -13.97 -57.55
CA LEU A 180 7.94 -14.36 -56.76
C LEU A 180 6.83 -14.90 -57.67
N GLU A 181 6.53 -14.20 -58.77
CA GLU A 181 5.55 -14.65 -59.76
C GLU A 181 5.98 -15.98 -60.39
N ALA A 182 7.22 -16.08 -60.87
CA ALA A 182 7.75 -17.28 -61.51
C ALA A 182 7.76 -18.50 -60.58
N ARG A 183 7.79 -18.31 -59.25
CA ARG A 183 7.67 -19.41 -58.28
C ARG A 183 6.30 -20.06 -58.27
N THR A 184 5.27 -19.30 -58.64
CA THR A 184 3.88 -19.79 -58.70
C THR A 184 3.58 -20.55 -60.00
N VAL A 185 4.44 -20.41 -61.01
CA VAL A 185 4.28 -21.05 -62.32
C VAL A 185 5.03 -22.38 -62.37
N THR A 186 4.32 -23.49 -62.47
CA THR A 186 4.90 -24.84 -62.54
C THR A 186 5.45 -25.17 -63.93
N VAL A 187 6.67 -25.71 -64.00
CA VAL A 187 7.32 -26.14 -65.25
C VAL A 187 7.93 -27.53 -65.06
N GLY A 188 7.30 -28.56 -65.63
CA GLY A 188 7.74 -29.95 -65.45
C GLY A 188 7.65 -30.40 -63.98
N GLN A 189 8.78 -30.88 -63.42
CA GLN A 189 8.89 -31.24 -61.99
C GLN A 189 9.32 -30.06 -61.08
N GLY A 190 9.61 -28.90 -61.65
CA GLY A 190 10.02 -27.69 -60.93
C GLY A 190 9.10 -26.51 -61.21
N SER A 191 9.67 -25.30 -61.14
CA SER A 191 8.98 -24.03 -61.35
C SER A 191 9.66 -23.18 -62.45
N LEU A 192 9.00 -22.13 -62.90
CA LEU A 192 9.59 -21.16 -63.83
C LEU A 192 10.83 -20.49 -63.23
N VAL A 193 10.93 -20.37 -61.89
CA VAL A 193 12.14 -19.85 -61.23
C VAL A 193 13.38 -20.71 -61.51
N ASP A 194 13.25 -22.02 -61.62
CA ASP A 194 14.39 -22.89 -61.95
C ASP A 194 14.91 -22.60 -63.37
N VAL A 195 13.99 -22.35 -64.31
CA VAL A 195 14.30 -21.98 -65.69
C VAL A 195 14.91 -20.58 -65.76
N LEU A 196 14.31 -19.62 -65.05
CA LEU A 196 14.74 -18.23 -64.95
C LEU A 196 16.15 -18.11 -64.37
N THR A 197 16.41 -18.79 -63.26
CA THR A 197 17.71 -18.82 -62.60
C THR A 197 18.79 -19.28 -63.58
N ARG A 198 18.54 -20.37 -64.31
CA ARG A 198 19.46 -20.90 -65.32
C ARG A 198 19.64 -19.93 -66.51
N ALA A 199 18.58 -19.27 -66.96
CA ALA A 199 18.64 -18.31 -68.06
C ALA A 199 19.52 -17.11 -67.71
N LEU A 200 19.35 -16.57 -66.49
CA LEU A 200 20.15 -15.45 -65.97
C LEU A 200 21.60 -15.85 -65.67
N SER A 201 21.86 -17.05 -65.12
CA SER A 201 23.24 -17.57 -64.98
C SER A 201 23.96 -17.56 -66.33
N ASN A 202 23.31 -18.11 -67.36
CA ASN A 202 23.88 -18.18 -68.71
C ASN A 202 24.09 -16.79 -69.33
N LEU A 203 23.21 -15.82 -69.05
CA LEU A 203 23.37 -14.44 -69.48
C LEU A 203 24.58 -13.78 -68.81
N PHE A 204 24.73 -13.93 -67.49
CA PHE A 204 25.84 -13.33 -66.75
C PHE A 204 27.19 -13.91 -67.18
N VAL A 205 27.26 -15.22 -67.44
CA VAL A 205 28.46 -15.86 -68.01
C VAL A 205 28.74 -15.31 -69.42
N ALA A 206 27.73 -15.15 -70.27
CA ALA A 206 27.90 -14.54 -71.58
C ALA A 206 28.41 -13.09 -71.48
N ALA A 207 27.86 -12.28 -70.57
CA ALA A 207 28.29 -10.91 -70.35
C ALA A 207 29.75 -10.80 -69.88
N LEU A 208 30.25 -11.77 -69.10
CA LEU A 208 31.65 -11.84 -68.68
C LEU A 208 32.62 -12.19 -69.82
N GLU A 209 32.17 -13.01 -70.79
CA GLU A 209 32.96 -13.39 -71.97
C GLU A 209 32.92 -12.32 -73.09
N LEU A 210 31.89 -11.45 -73.12
CA LEU A 210 31.73 -10.40 -74.14
C LEU A 210 32.29 -9.06 -73.67
N PRO A 211 33.35 -8.52 -74.30
CA PRO A 211 34.11 -7.37 -73.77
C PRO A 211 33.31 -6.07 -73.67
N ARG A 212 32.21 -5.92 -74.42
CA ARG A 212 31.38 -4.71 -74.49
C ARG A 212 29.94 -4.92 -73.99
N CYS A 213 29.71 -5.98 -73.21
CA CYS A 213 28.43 -6.23 -72.55
C CYS A 213 28.49 -5.78 -71.08
N CYS A 214 27.55 -4.92 -70.70
CA CYS A 214 27.39 -4.40 -69.34
C CYS A 214 26.00 -4.77 -68.81
N VAL A 215 25.94 -5.34 -67.62
CA VAL A 215 24.70 -5.72 -66.95
C VAL A 215 24.61 -5.02 -65.61
N VAL A 216 23.50 -4.33 -65.36
CA VAL A 216 23.21 -3.65 -64.10
C VAL A 216 21.94 -4.23 -63.48
N LEU A 217 22.05 -4.64 -62.21
CA LEU A 217 20.98 -5.23 -61.43
C LEU A 217 20.57 -4.28 -60.30
N ALA A 218 19.33 -3.79 -60.29
CA ALA A 218 18.74 -3.14 -59.12
C ALA A 218 17.99 -4.16 -58.27
N ASN A 219 18.54 -4.46 -57.09
CA ASN A 219 17.88 -5.38 -56.16
C ASN A 219 16.86 -4.64 -55.29
N LEU A 220 15.71 -5.23 -54.97
CA LEU A 220 14.65 -4.59 -54.20
C LEU A 220 14.79 -4.77 -52.67
N SER A 221 13.86 -4.14 -51.96
CA SER A 221 13.77 -3.89 -50.51
C SER A 221 13.68 -5.09 -49.59
N ASP A 222 13.79 -4.82 -48.29
CA ASP A 222 13.59 -5.75 -47.16
C ASP A 222 12.29 -6.59 -47.24
N SER A 223 11.31 -6.19 -48.05
CA SER A 223 10.04 -6.89 -48.23
C SER A 223 10.15 -8.25 -48.95
N TYR A 224 11.22 -8.45 -49.74
CA TYR A 224 11.45 -9.67 -50.53
C TYR A 224 12.71 -10.43 -50.07
N ARG A 225 12.95 -10.49 -48.74
CA ARG A 225 14.18 -11.04 -48.14
C ARG A 225 14.62 -12.40 -48.69
N ASP A 226 13.69 -13.30 -48.97
CA ASP A 226 14.04 -14.64 -49.44
C ASP A 226 14.38 -14.66 -50.93
N GLN A 227 13.70 -13.88 -51.77
CA GLN A 227 13.96 -13.75 -53.21
C GLN A 227 15.23 -12.93 -53.48
N VAL A 228 15.48 -11.90 -52.68
CA VAL A 228 16.73 -11.12 -52.69
C VAL A 228 17.94 -12.02 -52.42
N LYS A 229 17.81 -13.01 -51.52
CA LYS A 229 18.87 -14.01 -51.29
C LYS A 229 19.08 -14.89 -52.52
N GLU A 230 18.05 -15.23 -53.28
CA GLU A 230 18.20 -16.04 -54.50
C GLU A 230 18.94 -15.30 -55.60
N VAL A 231 18.58 -14.04 -55.85
CA VAL A 231 19.27 -13.18 -56.83
C VAL A 231 20.72 -12.97 -56.42
N ARG A 232 20.98 -12.70 -55.14
CA ARG A 232 22.36 -12.57 -54.63
C ARG A 232 23.15 -13.86 -54.69
N LYS A 233 22.52 -15.00 -54.38
CA LYS A 233 23.15 -16.32 -54.49
C LYS A 233 23.51 -16.61 -55.94
N LEU A 234 22.61 -16.36 -56.89
CA LEU A 234 22.85 -16.49 -58.32
C LEU A 234 24.05 -15.64 -58.77
N VAL A 235 24.08 -14.37 -58.39
CA VAL A 235 25.18 -13.45 -58.69
C VAL A 235 26.49 -13.96 -58.07
N ALA A 236 26.47 -14.38 -56.80
CA ALA A 236 27.64 -14.91 -56.10
C ALA A 236 28.12 -16.27 -56.65
N ASP A 237 27.22 -17.12 -57.14
CA ASP A 237 27.52 -18.42 -57.74
C ASP A 237 28.28 -18.23 -59.07
N VAL A 238 27.76 -17.36 -59.95
CA VAL A 238 28.44 -17.01 -61.22
C VAL A 238 29.79 -16.34 -60.97
N GLN A 239 29.90 -15.47 -59.95
CA GLN A 239 31.17 -14.84 -59.56
C GLN A 239 32.22 -15.85 -59.09
N ARG A 240 31.80 -16.85 -58.28
CA ARG A 240 32.70 -17.90 -57.79
C ARG A 240 33.25 -18.75 -58.93
N GLU A 241 32.44 -19.05 -59.94
CA GLU A 241 32.86 -19.77 -61.14
C GLU A 241 33.81 -18.96 -62.03
N ALA A 242 33.69 -17.63 -62.03
CA ALA A 242 34.44 -16.74 -62.92
C ALA A 242 35.66 -16.03 -62.28
N SER A 243 35.96 -16.25 -60.99
CA SER A 243 37.01 -15.54 -60.22
C SER A 243 36.95 -14.01 -60.27
N ARG A 244 35.78 -13.42 -60.55
CA ARG A 244 35.58 -11.98 -60.73
C ARG A 244 34.46 -11.48 -59.83
N GLN A 245 34.70 -10.44 -59.02
CA GLN A 245 33.69 -9.88 -58.10
C GLN A 245 32.80 -8.86 -58.84
N ALA A 246 31.48 -8.90 -58.66
CA ALA A 246 30.63 -7.78 -59.12
C ALA A 246 30.89 -6.56 -58.22
N LYS A 247 30.94 -5.38 -58.83
CA LYS A 247 31.08 -4.12 -58.10
C LYS A 247 29.71 -3.77 -57.53
N VAL A 248 29.62 -3.76 -56.20
CA VAL A 248 28.44 -3.27 -55.49
C VAL A 248 28.52 -1.76 -55.45
N ILE A 249 27.52 -1.07 -55.99
CA ILE A 249 27.41 0.39 -55.99
C ILE A 249 26.32 0.80 -55.00
N THR A 250 26.67 1.70 -54.09
CA THR A 250 25.73 2.36 -53.19
C THR A 250 25.39 3.75 -53.76
N PRO A 251 24.11 4.04 -54.10
CA PRO A 251 23.72 5.27 -54.79
C PRO A 251 24.15 6.59 -54.14
N VAL A 252 24.07 6.69 -52.81
CA VAL A 252 24.40 7.89 -52.02
C VAL A 252 25.03 7.44 -50.72
N SER A 253 26.12 8.09 -50.28
CA SER A 253 26.67 7.86 -48.95
C SER A 253 25.90 8.63 -47.88
N LEU A 254 25.51 7.93 -46.81
CA LEU A 254 24.78 8.51 -45.68
C LEU A 254 25.68 9.24 -44.66
N GLU A 255 26.99 9.06 -44.77
CA GLU A 255 27.97 9.61 -43.83
C GLU A 255 28.62 10.91 -44.35
N GLY A 256 28.29 11.34 -45.57
CA GLY A 256 28.91 12.48 -46.24
C GLY A 256 27.99 13.69 -46.44
N SER A 257 28.56 14.80 -46.90
CA SER A 257 27.86 16.04 -47.26
C SER A 257 27.04 15.95 -48.55
N GLU A 258 27.05 14.81 -49.25
CA GLU A 258 26.37 14.61 -50.55
C GLU A 258 24.87 14.92 -50.49
N ILE A 259 24.23 14.61 -49.36
CA ILE A 259 22.80 14.84 -49.17
C ILE A 259 22.48 16.33 -49.25
N TYR A 260 23.31 17.19 -48.65
CA TYR A 260 23.14 18.64 -48.72
C TYR A 260 23.33 19.15 -50.14
N SER A 261 24.31 18.62 -50.88
CA SER A 261 24.50 18.96 -52.29
C SER A 261 23.32 18.55 -53.17
N ILE A 262 22.72 17.39 -52.90
CA ILE A 262 21.49 16.94 -53.60
C ILE A 262 20.32 17.88 -53.29
N LEU A 263 20.07 18.19 -52.01
CA LEU A 263 19.01 19.10 -51.59
C LEU A 263 19.22 20.50 -52.20
N ARG A 264 20.46 21.01 -52.14
CA ARG A 264 20.87 22.29 -52.74
C ARG A 264 20.55 22.32 -54.24
N LYS A 265 20.98 21.29 -54.99
CA LYS A 265 20.78 21.21 -56.45
C LYS A 265 19.30 21.03 -56.85
N ARG A 266 18.50 20.33 -56.04
CA ARG A 266 17.08 20.04 -56.33
C ARG A 266 16.14 21.18 -55.93
N LEU A 267 16.41 21.86 -54.82
CA LEU A 267 15.50 22.85 -54.24
C LEU A 267 15.85 24.30 -54.65
N PHE A 268 17.08 24.56 -55.10
CA PHE A 268 17.56 25.89 -55.46
C PHE A 268 18.03 25.93 -56.92
N SER A 269 17.70 27.01 -57.62
CA SER A 269 18.17 27.30 -58.98
C SER A 269 19.52 28.03 -58.98
N SER A 270 19.82 28.80 -57.92
CA SER A 270 21.11 29.46 -57.75
C SER A 270 21.46 29.69 -56.28
N THR A 271 22.75 29.59 -55.97
CA THR A 271 23.35 29.86 -54.66
C THR A 271 24.35 31.02 -54.75
N PRO A 272 24.69 31.68 -53.63
CA PRO A 272 25.62 32.81 -53.61
C PRO A 272 27.09 32.37 -53.82
N SER A 273 28.01 33.35 -53.85
CA SER A 273 29.46 33.11 -53.91
C SER A 273 29.99 32.50 -52.61
N GLU A 274 31.17 31.87 -52.67
CA GLU A 274 31.83 31.31 -51.47
C GLU A 274 32.10 32.38 -50.40
N GLU A 275 32.45 33.60 -50.82
CA GLU A 275 32.66 34.75 -49.91
C GLU A 275 31.41 35.12 -49.10
N ASP A 276 30.22 35.11 -49.74
CA ASP A 276 28.96 35.35 -49.03
C ASP A 276 28.64 34.21 -48.03
N ILE A 277 29.03 32.97 -48.34
CA ILE A 277 28.85 31.82 -47.45
C ILE A 277 29.82 31.90 -46.27
N ASP A 278 31.06 32.34 -46.49
CA ASP A 278 32.08 32.55 -45.47
C ASP A 278 31.64 33.59 -44.43
N GLU A 279 31.09 34.73 -44.86
CA GLU A 279 30.56 35.73 -43.93
C GLU A 279 29.47 35.15 -43.01
N VAL A 280 28.60 34.27 -43.54
CA VAL A 280 27.56 33.60 -42.74
C VAL A 280 28.17 32.60 -41.77
N ALA A 281 29.12 31.78 -42.24
CA ALA A 281 29.80 30.78 -41.43
C ALA A 281 30.52 31.42 -40.23
N ASP A 282 31.26 32.51 -40.46
CA ASP A 282 31.98 33.24 -39.41
C ASP A 282 31.03 33.89 -38.40
N ALA A 283 29.92 34.48 -38.88
CA ALA A 283 28.92 35.09 -38.00
C ALA A 283 28.24 34.08 -37.07
N TYR A 284 27.94 32.87 -37.55
CA TYR A 284 27.39 31.81 -36.70
C TYR A 284 28.43 31.27 -35.71
N ALA A 285 29.68 31.07 -36.15
CA ALA A 285 30.74 30.64 -35.25
C ALA A 285 30.94 31.63 -34.09
N GLU A 286 30.90 32.94 -34.37
CA GLU A 286 30.96 33.97 -33.34
C GLU A 286 29.78 33.88 -32.35
N GLN A 287 28.55 33.63 -32.82
CA GLN A 287 27.40 33.49 -31.92
C GLN A 287 27.48 32.22 -31.05
N VAL A 288 27.98 31.11 -31.58
CA VAL A 288 28.23 29.90 -30.77
C VAL A 288 29.28 30.17 -29.69
N LYS A 289 30.33 30.95 -30.01
CA LYS A 289 31.30 31.41 -29.01
C LYS A 289 30.64 32.22 -27.89
N VAL A 290 29.72 33.13 -28.23
CA VAL A 290 28.98 33.91 -27.22
C VAL A 290 28.17 33.00 -26.30
N ALA A 291 27.57 31.93 -26.83
CA ALA A 291 26.84 30.94 -26.03
C ALA A 291 27.78 30.11 -25.12
N GLU A 292 28.97 29.76 -25.60
CA GLU A 292 30.04 29.13 -24.81
C GLU A 292 30.51 30.05 -23.67
N ASP A 293 30.88 31.30 -23.99
CA ASP A 293 31.35 32.30 -23.02
C ASP A 293 30.28 32.62 -21.95
N SER A 294 29.00 32.46 -22.28
CA SER A 294 27.86 32.63 -21.37
C SER A 294 27.57 31.39 -20.50
N GLY A 295 28.33 30.30 -20.68
CA GLY A 295 28.22 29.07 -19.88
C GLY A 295 27.10 28.12 -20.31
N TYR A 296 26.53 28.29 -21.51
CA TYR A 296 25.47 27.41 -22.02
C TYR A 296 26.00 26.17 -22.75
N LEU A 297 27.24 26.19 -23.23
CA LEU A 297 27.82 25.16 -24.10
C LEU A 297 29.23 24.76 -23.63
N THR A 298 29.69 23.59 -24.08
CA THR A 298 31.08 23.15 -23.96
C THR A 298 31.90 23.57 -25.18
N ALA A 299 33.19 23.87 -24.97
CA ALA A 299 34.10 24.35 -26.00
C ALA A 299 34.12 23.51 -27.28
N ARG A 300 33.89 24.18 -28.43
CA ARG A 300 34.04 23.62 -29.79
C ARG A 300 34.94 24.52 -30.63
N SER A 301 35.58 23.94 -31.64
CA SER A 301 36.38 24.73 -32.58
C SER A 301 35.48 25.55 -33.50
N LEU A 302 35.70 26.87 -33.52
CA LEU A 302 35.00 27.79 -34.43
C LEU A 302 35.23 27.43 -35.90
N GLU A 303 36.44 26.96 -36.23
CA GLU A 303 36.80 26.52 -37.58
C GLU A 303 35.96 25.31 -37.99
N GLN A 304 35.72 24.36 -37.08
CA GLN A 304 34.87 23.20 -37.36
C GLN A 304 33.41 23.62 -37.63
N ILE A 305 32.88 24.58 -36.86
CA ILE A 305 31.51 25.08 -37.06
C ILE A 305 31.40 25.77 -38.42
N ALA A 306 32.37 26.63 -38.75
CA ALA A 306 32.38 27.33 -40.03
C ALA A 306 32.48 26.34 -41.21
N ASP A 307 33.33 25.31 -41.11
CA ASP A 307 33.45 24.27 -42.13
C ASP A 307 32.19 23.42 -42.28
N GLU A 308 31.50 23.08 -41.17
CA GLU A 308 30.20 22.42 -41.22
C GLU A 308 29.15 23.29 -41.95
N ILE A 309 29.15 24.60 -41.71
CA ILE A 309 28.23 25.53 -42.37
C ILE A 309 28.54 25.62 -43.88
N ARG A 310 29.81 25.77 -44.27
CA ARG A 310 30.22 25.78 -45.69
C ARG A 310 29.73 24.54 -46.43
N ALA A 311 29.88 23.38 -45.78
CA ALA A 311 29.47 22.10 -46.36
C ALA A 311 27.94 21.93 -46.48
N THR A 312 27.17 22.58 -45.60
CA THR A 312 25.72 22.36 -45.49
C THR A 312 24.85 23.49 -46.04
N TYR A 313 25.42 24.68 -46.30
CA TYR A 313 24.73 25.86 -46.81
C TYR A 313 23.82 25.51 -48.01
N PRO A 314 22.59 26.05 -48.13
CA PRO A 314 21.94 27.01 -47.24
C PRO A 314 21.24 26.37 -46.02
N PHE A 315 21.48 25.09 -45.73
CA PHE A 315 20.87 24.41 -44.59
C PHE A 315 21.72 24.52 -43.33
N HIS A 316 21.08 24.51 -42.16
CA HIS A 316 21.76 24.51 -40.87
C HIS A 316 22.43 23.14 -40.60
N PRO A 317 23.64 23.07 -40.02
CA PRO A 317 24.33 21.79 -39.77
C PRO A 317 23.54 20.78 -38.92
N ALA A 318 22.70 21.26 -38.00
CA ALA A 318 21.82 20.41 -37.18
C ALA A 318 20.81 19.60 -38.01
N PHE A 319 20.59 19.95 -39.28
CA PHE A 319 19.77 19.19 -40.21
C PHE A 319 20.31 17.75 -40.43
N LYS A 320 21.58 17.48 -40.08
CA LYS A 320 22.18 16.13 -40.15
C LYS A 320 21.46 15.13 -39.25
N HIS A 321 20.95 15.60 -38.11
CA HIS A 321 20.17 14.77 -37.21
C HIS A 321 18.90 14.30 -37.89
N LEU A 322 18.22 15.18 -38.62
CA LEU A 322 17.01 14.86 -39.38
C LEU A 322 17.27 13.77 -40.43
N VAL A 323 18.38 13.88 -41.16
CA VAL A 323 18.83 12.86 -42.11
C VAL A 323 19.03 11.50 -41.41
N ALA A 324 19.61 11.50 -40.21
CA ALA A 324 19.76 10.30 -39.40
C ALA A 324 18.41 9.73 -38.92
N LEU A 325 17.41 10.56 -38.59
CA LEU A 325 16.07 10.09 -38.21
C LEU A 325 15.40 9.30 -39.34
N PHE A 326 15.52 9.78 -40.58
CA PHE A 326 14.90 9.17 -41.75
C PHE A 326 15.61 7.88 -42.19
N LYS A 327 16.90 7.74 -41.83
CA LYS A 327 17.64 6.47 -41.97
C LYS A 327 16.95 5.33 -41.23
N ASP A 328 16.45 5.61 -40.04
CA ASP A 328 16.02 4.56 -39.12
C ASP A 328 14.50 4.31 -39.15
N ASN A 329 13.68 5.27 -39.60
CA ASN A 329 12.22 5.14 -39.68
C ASN A 329 11.80 4.16 -40.82
N PRO A 330 11.23 2.97 -40.53
CA PRO A 330 10.94 1.94 -41.52
C PRO A 330 10.05 2.38 -42.68
N ASP A 331 9.04 3.20 -42.40
CA ASP A 331 8.03 3.63 -43.37
C ASP A 331 8.49 4.87 -44.17
N PHE A 332 9.62 5.48 -43.80
CA PHE A 332 10.08 6.77 -44.33
C PHE A 332 11.54 6.77 -44.82
N ARG A 333 12.08 5.60 -45.21
CA ARG A 333 13.48 5.42 -45.64
C ARG A 333 13.78 5.89 -47.06
N GLU A 334 13.02 6.82 -47.63
CA GLU A 334 13.23 7.28 -49.01
C GLU A 334 13.92 8.66 -49.05
N THR A 335 14.94 8.80 -49.90
CA THR A 335 15.55 10.11 -50.24
C THR A 335 14.51 11.12 -50.75
N ARG A 336 13.40 10.62 -51.29
CA ARG A 336 12.24 11.39 -51.72
C ARG A 336 11.48 12.02 -50.56
N GLY A 337 11.23 11.27 -49.48
CA GLY A 337 10.59 11.78 -48.27
C GLY A 337 11.44 12.84 -47.58
N LEU A 338 12.78 12.65 -47.54
CA LEU A 338 13.69 13.68 -47.05
C LEU A 338 13.63 14.97 -47.88
N LEU A 339 13.60 14.86 -49.22
CA LEU A 339 13.51 16.00 -50.12
C LEU A 339 12.17 16.74 -49.96
N GLN A 340 11.07 16.01 -49.77
CA GLN A 340 9.75 16.57 -49.51
C GLN A 340 9.71 17.32 -48.16
N PHE A 341 10.24 16.71 -47.10
CA PHE A 341 10.35 17.37 -45.81
C PHE A 341 11.23 18.62 -45.86
N ALA A 342 12.40 18.53 -46.50
CA ALA A 342 13.29 19.67 -46.71
C ALA A 342 12.60 20.79 -47.49
N ALA A 343 11.79 20.47 -48.51
CA ALA A 343 10.97 21.45 -49.22
C ALA A 343 9.95 22.14 -48.31
N ARG A 344 9.34 21.45 -47.34
CA ARG A 344 8.44 22.05 -46.33
C ARG A 344 9.17 22.97 -45.35
N VAL A 345 10.39 22.63 -44.96
CA VAL A 345 11.24 23.52 -44.14
C VAL A 345 11.63 24.77 -44.94
N VAL A 346 12.05 24.62 -46.20
CA VAL A 346 12.34 25.74 -47.10
C VAL A 346 11.10 26.60 -47.29
N ARG A 347 9.93 26.00 -47.56
CA ARG A 347 8.64 26.70 -47.67
C ARG A 347 8.35 27.52 -46.43
N SER A 348 8.48 26.92 -45.25
CA SER A 348 8.26 27.61 -43.98
C SER A 348 9.18 28.83 -43.87
N ALA A 349 10.49 28.66 -44.07
CA ALA A 349 11.45 29.76 -44.06
C ALA A 349 11.15 30.84 -45.12
N TRP A 350 10.73 30.45 -46.32
CA TRP A 350 10.43 31.38 -47.42
C TRP A 350 9.16 32.19 -47.17
N GLN A 351 8.16 31.61 -46.51
CA GLN A 351 6.88 32.24 -46.22
C GLN A 351 6.85 33.02 -44.91
N ARG A 352 7.93 32.98 -44.10
CA ARG A 352 8.06 33.84 -42.91
C ARG A 352 7.88 35.31 -43.27
N ASP A 353 7.17 36.05 -42.42
CA ASP A 353 6.96 37.49 -42.56
C ASP A 353 8.27 38.29 -42.42
N HIS A 354 9.17 37.82 -41.55
CA HIS A 354 10.48 38.42 -41.34
C HIS A 354 11.53 37.83 -42.30
N ASN A 355 12.47 38.68 -42.72
CA ASN A 355 13.64 38.27 -43.49
C ASN A 355 14.85 38.17 -42.56
N ASP A 356 14.88 37.10 -41.76
CA ASP A 356 15.80 36.90 -40.64
C ASP A 356 16.53 35.54 -40.68
N VAL A 357 16.34 34.77 -41.76
CA VAL A 357 16.88 33.41 -41.88
C VAL A 357 18.19 33.42 -42.65
N TYR A 358 19.28 33.05 -41.99
CA TYR A 358 20.62 32.93 -42.59
C TYR A 358 21.00 31.49 -42.93
N LEU A 359 20.48 30.51 -42.17
CA LEU A 359 20.57 29.09 -42.45
C LEU A 359 19.20 28.43 -42.24
N ILE A 360 18.79 27.58 -43.16
CA ILE A 360 17.49 26.91 -43.15
C ILE A 360 17.59 25.67 -42.25
N GLY A 361 16.91 25.71 -41.11
CA GLY A 361 16.79 24.59 -40.18
C GLY A 361 15.35 24.34 -39.73
N THR A 362 15.15 23.24 -39.00
CA THR A 362 13.84 22.76 -38.54
C THR A 362 13.16 23.68 -37.53
N GLN A 363 13.92 24.53 -36.85
CA GLN A 363 13.35 25.57 -35.98
C GLN A 363 12.40 26.51 -36.73
N HIS A 364 12.54 26.62 -38.05
CA HIS A 364 11.69 27.49 -38.86
C HIS A 364 10.41 26.81 -39.34
N LEU A 365 10.14 25.54 -38.98
CA LEU A 365 8.93 24.82 -39.37
C LEU A 365 7.68 25.59 -38.92
N ASN A 366 6.87 26.00 -39.89
CA ASN A 366 5.60 26.65 -39.60
C ASN A 366 4.48 25.60 -39.53
N LEU A 367 4.27 25.06 -38.33
CA LEU A 367 3.25 24.01 -38.10
C LEU A 367 1.80 24.53 -38.20
N ASN A 368 1.60 25.84 -38.34
CA ASN A 368 0.30 26.43 -38.67
C ASN A 368 0.00 26.39 -40.18
N ASP A 369 0.97 26.09 -41.05
CA ASP A 369 0.72 25.78 -42.47
C ASP A 369 0.26 24.32 -42.60
N SER A 370 -0.95 24.12 -43.15
CA SER A 370 -1.53 22.80 -43.42
C SER A 370 -0.59 21.83 -44.15
N GLN A 371 0.15 22.29 -45.17
CA GLN A 371 1.04 21.41 -45.93
C GLN A 371 2.26 20.95 -45.11
N VAL A 372 2.71 21.79 -44.17
CA VAL A 372 3.81 21.46 -43.26
C VAL A 372 3.30 20.53 -42.16
N MET A 373 2.11 20.81 -41.63
CA MET A 373 1.48 19.98 -40.61
C MET A 373 1.15 18.58 -41.11
N ASP A 374 0.62 18.46 -42.34
CA ASP A 374 0.33 17.18 -42.97
C ASP A 374 1.61 16.35 -43.13
N GLU A 375 2.70 16.96 -43.61
CA GLU A 375 4.00 16.29 -43.75
C GLU A 375 4.54 15.75 -42.42
N VAL A 376 4.51 16.57 -41.37
CA VAL A 376 4.98 16.18 -40.03
C VAL A 376 4.10 15.06 -39.45
N THR A 377 2.79 15.12 -39.71
CA THR A 377 1.82 14.11 -39.28
C THR A 377 2.01 12.79 -40.04
N ASP A 378 2.37 12.83 -41.32
CA ASP A 378 2.64 11.64 -42.13
C ASP A 378 3.88 10.88 -41.63
N ILE A 379 4.88 11.59 -41.09
CA ILE A 379 6.07 10.97 -40.49
C ILE A 379 5.74 10.31 -39.14
N ASN A 380 5.04 11.02 -38.25
CA ASN A 380 4.65 10.49 -36.95
C ASN A 380 3.31 11.06 -36.47
N ARG A 381 2.24 10.36 -36.83
CA ARG A 381 0.86 10.73 -36.50
C ARG A 381 0.58 10.81 -34.99
N ALA A 382 1.33 10.05 -34.18
CA ALA A 382 1.10 9.96 -32.74
C ALA A 382 1.41 11.28 -32.00
N LEU A 383 2.27 12.14 -32.57
CA LEU A 383 2.65 13.42 -31.96
C LEU A 383 1.66 14.56 -32.22
N ARG A 384 0.58 14.33 -32.97
CA ARG A 384 -0.44 15.36 -33.24
C ARG A 384 -0.99 16.04 -31.99
N PRO A 385 -1.30 15.34 -30.88
CA PRO A 385 -1.74 15.99 -29.64
C PRO A 385 -0.69 16.93 -29.06
N ALA A 386 0.59 16.55 -29.12
CA ALA A 386 1.71 17.40 -28.68
C ALA A 386 1.80 18.66 -29.54
N ILE A 387 1.69 18.52 -30.86
CA ILE A 387 1.75 19.66 -31.79
C ILE A 387 0.64 20.66 -31.48
N THR A 388 -0.62 20.21 -31.46
CA THR A 388 -1.76 21.10 -31.24
C THR A 388 -1.76 21.73 -29.85
N LYS A 389 -1.35 21.00 -28.80
CA LYS A 389 -1.44 21.55 -27.44
C LYS A 389 -0.22 22.39 -27.06
N ASP A 390 0.98 21.96 -27.44
CA ASP A 390 2.23 22.54 -26.94
C ASP A 390 2.98 23.37 -27.97
N ILE A 391 2.77 23.18 -29.27
CA ILE A 391 3.67 23.72 -30.31
C ILE A 391 2.97 24.76 -31.20
N ALA A 392 1.86 24.42 -31.85
CA ALA A 392 1.17 25.30 -32.78
C ALA A 392 -0.33 25.00 -32.86
N ASP A 393 -1.15 26.01 -32.55
CA ASP A 393 -2.61 26.02 -32.71
C ASP A 393 -3.13 27.45 -32.90
N GLN A 394 -2.64 28.12 -33.96
CA GLN A 394 -3.08 29.46 -34.37
C GLN A 394 -3.01 30.50 -33.22
N GLY A 395 -1.96 30.44 -32.41
CA GLY A 395 -1.72 31.34 -31.28
C GLY A 395 -2.16 30.81 -29.91
N ASN A 396 -2.73 29.60 -29.83
CA ASN A 396 -3.27 29.02 -28.58
C ASN A 396 -2.40 27.92 -27.98
N ALA A 397 -1.32 27.50 -28.67
CA ALA A 397 -0.42 26.49 -28.14
C ALA A 397 0.57 27.10 -27.13
N HIS A 398 1.08 26.29 -26.19
CA HIS A 398 1.97 26.78 -25.13
C HIS A 398 3.23 27.50 -25.68
N ALA A 399 3.83 27.00 -26.76
CA ALA A 399 4.98 27.66 -27.40
C ALA A 399 4.62 29.05 -27.95
N GLU A 400 3.44 29.20 -28.56
CA GLU A 400 2.95 30.48 -29.10
C GLU A 400 2.56 31.46 -27.97
N GLU A 401 2.02 30.96 -26.85
CA GLU A 401 1.79 31.77 -25.65
C GLU A 401 3.11 32.28 -25.07
N ILE A 402 4.15 31.44 -25.05
CA ILE A 402 5.50 31.82 -24.61
C ILE A 402 6.07 32.90 -25.53
N ASP A 403 5.89 32.77 -26.83
CA ASP A 403 6.29 33.76 -27.83
C ASP A 403 5.62 35.12 -27.56
N GLY A 404 4.31 35.13 -27.28
CA GLY A 404 3.59 36.34 -26.91
C GLY A 404 4.12 36.99 -25.61
N ILE A 405 4.54 36.19 -24.62
CA ILE A 405 5.11 36.68 -23.36
C ILE A 405 6.53 37.24 -23.54
N LEU A 406 7.36 36.58 -24.36
CA LEU A 406 8.74 36.99 -24.62
C LEU A 406 8.85 38.07 -25.70
N ASN A 407 7.77 38.31 -26.46
CA ASN A 407 7.75 39.14 -27.65
C ASN A 407 8.85 38.73 -28.65
N SER A 408 8.98 37.41 -28.84
CA SER A 408 9.88 36.78 -29.80
C SER A 408 9.25 35.47 -30.31
N ASP A 409 9.89 34.75 -31.23
CA ASP A 409 9.43 33.44 -31.71
C ASP A 409 10.25 32.27 -31.14
N ALA A 410 10.99 32.50 -30.05
CA ALA A 410 11.91 31.52 -29.47
C ALA A 410 11.20 30.28 -28.91
N GLY A 411 10.01 30.43 -28.34
CA GLY A 411 9.17 29.32 -27.88
C GLY A 411 8.79 28.39 -29.02
N SER A 412 8.25 28.92 -30.12
CA SER A 412 7.92 28.13 -31.31
C SER A 412 9.15 27.46 -31.93
N GLN A 413 10.27 28.19 -32.03
CA GLN A 413 11.52 27.65 -32.58
C GLN A 413 12.10 26.50 -31.72
N VAL A 414 12.12 26.66 -30.39
CA VAL A 414 12.52 25.61 -29.44
C VAL A 414 11.63 24.39 -29.60
N ALA A 415 10.30 24.59 -29.61
CA ALA A 415 9.34 23.50 -29.69
C ALA A 415 9.43 22.75 -31.03
N ALA A 416 9.56 23.45 -32.16
CA ALA A 416 9.74 22.87 -33.49
C ALA A 416 11.04 22.05 -33.62
N MET A 417 12.12 22.52 -32.99
CA MET A 417 13.40 21.81 -32.96
C MET A 417 13.32 20.52 -32.15
N ILE A 418 12.75 20.58 -30.94
CA ILE A 418 12.56 19.38 -30.09
C ILE A 418 11.61 18.40 -30.78
N LEU A 419 10.52 18.89 -31.39
CA LEU A 419 9.59 18.05 -32.16
C LEU A 419 10.33 17.29 -33.26
N SER A 420 11.17 17.98 -34.02
CA SER A 420 11.93 17.36 -35.09
C SER A 420 12.81 16.23 -34.56
N ALA A 421 13.48 16.41 -33.42
CA ALA A 421 14.25 15.35 -32.76
C ALA A 421 13.39 14.24 -32.12
N SER A 422 12.07 14.44 -32.04
CA SER A 422 11.09 13.48 -31.50
C SER A 422 10.38 12.67 -32.60
N LEU A 423 10.55 13.02 -33.87
CA LEU A 423 9.86 12.35 -34.98
C LEU A 423 10.36 10.93 -35.27
N SER A 424 11.53 10.53 -34.76
CA SER A 424 12.07 9.19 -34.99
C SER A 424 11.23 8.10 -34.32
N LEU A 425 10.93 7.04 -35.05
CA LEU A 425 10.26 5.83 -34.55
C LEU A 425 11.25 4.70 -34.19
N ALA A 426 12.55 4.96 -34.27
CA ALA A 426 13.57 3.93 -34.09
C ALA A 426 13.68 3.48 -32.63
N VAL A 427 13.44 2.19 -32.37
CA VAL A 427 13.44 1.54 -31.03
C VAL A 427 14.78 1.68 -30.28
N LYS A 428 15.86 2.13 -30.93
CA LYS A 428 17.21 2.29 -30.35
C LYS A 428 17.90 3.63 -30.65
N GLY A 429 17.20 4.59 -31.26
CA GLY A 429 17.77 5.92 -31.55
C GLY A 429 17.75 6.81 -30.31
N HIS A 430 18.73 7.72 -30.18
CA HIS A 430 18.67 8.81 -29.20
C HIS A 430 17.51 9.75 -29.59
N MET A 431 16.33 9.53 -29.01
CA MET A 431 15.19 10.45 -29.16
C MET A 431 15.38 11.66 -28.26
N GLY A 432 15.20 12.85 -28.84
CA GLY A 432 15.30 14.12 -28.13
C GLY A 432 16.67 14.79 -28.19
N LEU A 433 16.75 15.95 -27.56
CA LEU A 433 17.94 16.81 -27.51
C LEU A 433 18.24 17.21 -26.08
N ARG A 434 19.52 17.40 -25.77
CA ARG A 434 19.96 18.05 -24.53
C ARG A 434 19.68 19.54 -24.59
N ARG A 435 19.62 20.19 -23.42
CA ARG A 435 19.42 21.65 -23.35
C ARG A 435 20.53 22.41 -24.07
N GLU A 436 21.77 21.96 -23.92
CA GLU A 436 22.95 22.56 -24.56
C GLU A 436 22.84 22.46 -26.08
N GLU A 437 22.44 21.29 -26.60
CA GLU A 437 22.25 21.07 -28.05
C GLU A 437 21.14 21.96 -28.62
N ILE A 438 20.02 22.11 -27.90
CA ILE A 438 18.91 22.99 -28.32
C ILE A 438 19.41 24.42 -28.44
N ILE A 439 20.17 24.92 -27.46
CA ILE A 439 20.70 26.29 -27.51
C ILE A 439 21.71 26.42 -28.65
N GLU A 440 22.66 25.49 -28.79
CA GLU A 440 23.67 25.50 -29.87
C GLU A 440 23.01 25.63 -31.25
N TYR A 441 21.94 24.89 -31.49
CA TYR A 441 21.31 24.81 -32.82
C TYR A 441 20.36 25.98 -33.14
N LEU A 442 19.92 26.71 -32.12
CA LEU A 442 19.01 27.86 -32.28
C LEU A 442 19.74 29.19 -32.35
N VAL A 443 20.94 29.25 -31.81
CA VAL A 443 21.79 30.45 -31.88
C VAL A 443 22.00 30.85 -33.34
N ALA A 444 21.75 32.12 -33.64
CA ALA A 444 21.80 32.68 -34.98
C ALA A 444 22.27 34.14 -34.93
N PRO A 445 22.82 34.70 -36.03
CA PRO A 445 23.17 36.11 -36.09
C PRO A 445 21.99 37.00 -35.67
N ASN A 446 22.27 37.97 -34.79
CA ASN A 446 21.27 38.87 -34.18
C ASN A 446 20.27 38.22 -33.20
N ARG A 447 20.47 36.97 -32.78
CA ARG A 447 19.67 36.27 -31.76
C ARG A 447 20.54 35.88 -30.56
N LYS A 448 20.11 36.20 -29.34
CA LYS A 448 20.91 35.94 -28.13
C LYS A 448 20.62 34.54 -27.57
N PRO A 449 21.63 33.82 -27.04
CA PRO A 449 21.42 32.50 -26.42
C PRO A 449 20.41 32.51 -25.26
N ASP A 450 20.42 33.59 -24.45
CA ASP A 450 19.52 33.76 -23.30
C ASP A 450 18.03 33.70 -23.67
N GLU A 451 17.69 34.15 -24.88
CA GLU A 451 16.32 34.17 -25.39
C GLU A 451 15.76 32.75 -25.48
N PHE A 452 16.52 31.84 -26.10
CA PHE A 452 16.16 30.44 -26.25
C PHE A 452 16.22 29.67 -24.94
N ALA A 453 17.19 29.99 -24.06
CA ALA A 453 17.28 29.39 -22.74
C ALA A 453 16.04 29.71 -21.87
N GLN A 454 15.55 30.96 -21.92
CA GLN A 454 14.34 31.36 -21.20
C GLN A 454 13.08 30.71 -21.79
N ALA A 455 12.97 30.67 -23.12
CA ALA A 455 11.86 30.01 -23.81
C ALA A 455 11.79 28.52 -23.47
N PHE A 456 12.93 27.82 -23.49
CA PHE A 456 13.04 26.41 -23.11
C PHE A 456 12.55 26.14 -21.69
N GLU A 457 12.97 26.93 -20.70
CA GLU A 457 12.56 26.74 -19.29
C GLU A 457 11.06 27.00 -19.08
N ARG A 458 10.47 27.95 -19.81
CA ARG A 458 9.02 28.18 -19.80
C ARG A 458 8.27 27.02 -20.46
N LEU A 459 8.76 26.53 -21.59
CA LEU A 459 8.17 25.40 -22.31
C LEU A 459 8.21 24.14 -21.45
N ARG A 460 9.35 23.85 -20.81
CA ARG A 460 9.53 22.72 -19.87
C ARG A 460 8.51 22.69 -18.74
N LYS A 461 8.09 23.85 -18.22
CA LYS A 461 7.13 23.97 -17.12
C LYS A 461 5.66 23.92 -17.57
N SER A 462 5.38 24.38 -18.79
CA SER A 462 4.02 24.55 -19.30
C SER A 462 3.55 23.38 -20.16
N ALA A 463 4.43 22.82 -21.00
CA ALA A 463 4.10 21.79 -21.97
C ALA A 463 3.54 20.50 -21.35
N TRP A 464 2.56 19.90 -22.02
CA TRP A 464 1.86 18.70 -21.57
C TRP A 464 2.49 17.42 -22.06
N TYR A 465 3.13 17.46 -23.22
CA TYR A 465 3.63 16.30 -23.94
C TYR A 465 5.16 16.30 -24.05
N LEU A 466 5.84 17.25 -23.42
CA LEU A 466 7.29 17.26 -23.32
C LEU A 466 7.74 16.34 -22.18
N HIS A 467 8.57 15.36 -22.51
CA HIS A 467 9.14 14.37 -21.60
C HIS A 467 10.66 14.51 -21.52
N VAL A 468 11.23 13.93 -20.46
CA VAL A 468 12.67 13.86 -20.25
C VAL A 468 13.08 12.39 -20.04
N ASN A 469 14.14 11.97 -20.72
CA ASN A 469 14.79 10.68 -20.50
C ASN A 469 16.30 10.89 -20.28
N GLY A 470 16.75 10.78 -19.03
CA GLY A 470 18.08 11.24 -18.63
C GLY A 470 18.18 12.76 -18.80
N GLU A 471 18.99 13.21 -19.76
CA GLU A 471 19.18 14.63 -20.11
C GLU A 471 18.51 15.02 -21.44
N LEU A 472 17.84 14.07 -22.11
CA LEU A 472 17.23 14.28 -23.43
C LEU A 472 15.76 14.67 -23.32
N PHE A 473 15.40 15.79 -23.96
CA PHE A 473 14.03 16.32 -24.03
C PHE A 473 13.39 15.95 -25.37
N TYR A 474 12.18 15.40 -25.32
CA TYR A 474 11.43 14.96 -26.51
C TYR A 474 9.92 15.05 -26.28
N PHE A 475 9.17 15.25 -27.36
CA PHE A 475 7.72 15.16 -27.35
C PHE A 475 7.25 13.71 -27.49
N LYS A 476 6.17 13.36 -26.78
CA LYS A 476 5.54 12.04 -26.83
C LYS A 476 4.03 12.17 -27.08
N ASP A 477 3.39 11.09 -27.46
CA ASP A 477 1.93 11.01 -27.69
C ASP A 477 1.09 11.02 -26.39
N THR A 478 1.71 10.73 -25.25
CA THR A 478 1.07 10.73 -23.93
C THR A 478 1.42 11.98 -23.13
N GLU A 479 0.48 12.51 -22.35
CA GLU A 479 0.73 13.58 -21.38
C GLU A 479 1.80 13.15 -20.34
N ASN A 480 2.61 14.09 -19.88
CA ASN A 480 3.56 13.87 -18.80
C ASN A 480 2.85 13.68 -17.45
N LEU A 481 3.55 13.03 -16.51
CA LEU A 481 2.98 12.64 -15.23
C LEU A 481 2.42 13.84 -14.45
N THR A 482 3.15 14.95 -14.39
CA THR A 482 2.75 16.16 -13.68
C THR A 482 1.42 16.72 -14.20
N LYS A 483 1.26 16.83 -15.53
CA LYS A 483 0.00 17.35 -16.11
C LYS A 483 -1.14 16.38 -16.00
N ARG A 484 -0.86 15.08 -16.12
CA ARG A 484 -1.86 14.03 -15.88
C ARG A 484 -2.40 14.10 -14.45
N ILE A 485 -1.52 14.28 -13.45
CA ILE A 485 -1.90 14.48 -12.04
C ILE A 485 -2.77 15.73 -11.89
N GLN A 486 -2.35 16.87 -12.44
CA GLN A 486 -3.11 18.12 -12.33
C GLN A 486 -4.53 18.01 -12.93
N ARG A 487 -4.64 17.43 -14.13
CA ARG A 487 -5.92 17.21 -14.81
C ARG A 487 -6.83 16.29 -14.00
N GLU A 488 -6.28 15.18 -13.50
CA GLU A 488 -7.04 14.23 -12.71
C GLU A 488 -7.47 14.81 -11.35
N ALA A 489 -6.60 15.56 -10.68
CA ALA A 489 -6.89 16.25 -9.42
C ALA A 489 -8.01 17.29 -9.58
N GLN A 490 -8.00 18.08 -10.67
CA GLN A 490 -9.05 19.04 -11.02
C GLN A 490 -10.37 18.35 -11.40
N GLY A 491 -10.30 17.18 -12.04
CA GLY A 491 -11.46 16.38 -12.43
C GLY A 491 -12.18 15.67 -11.27
N LEU A 492 -11.59 15.59 -10.08
CA LEU A 492 -12.19 14.91 -8.93
C LEU A 492 -13.43 15.67 -8.41
N PRO A 493 -14.60 15.01 -8.28
CA PRO A 493 -15.78 15.63 -7.67
C PRO A 493 -15.55 15.94 -6.20
N LYS A 494 -15.95 17.14 -5.74
CA LYS A 494 -15.76 17.60 -4.36
C LYS A 494 -16.28 16.60 -3.31
N ALA A 495 -17.49 16.06 -3.52
CA ALA A 495 -18.08 15.07 -2.61
C ALA A 495 -17.23 13.81 -2.40
N LYS A 496 -16.44 13.39 -3.40
CA LYS A 496 -15.52 12.24 -3.24
C LYS A 496 -14.31 12.63 -2.39
N VAL A 497 -13.79 13.84 -2.56
CA VAL A 497 -12.66 14.38 -1.79
C VAL A 497 -13.05 14.57 -0.33
N ASP A 498 -14.24 15.13 -0.07
CA ASP A 498 -14.76 15.31 1.28
C ASP A 498 -14.94 13.97 2.01
N LYS A 499 -15.48 12.96 1.30
CA LYS A 499 -15.60 11.60 1.85
C LYS A 499 -14.23 11.00 2.16
N ALA A 500 -13.27 11.11 1.24
CA ALA A 500 -11.91 10.62 1.42
C ALA A 500 -11.22 11.28 2.62
N LEU A 501 -11.39 12.59 2.80
CA LEU A 501 -10.85 13.33 3.94
C LEU A 501 -11.47 12.85 5.25
N ARG A 502 -12.81 12.65 5.29
CA ARG A 502 -13.51 12.08 6.43
C ARG A 502 -12.96 10.70 6.80
N ASP A 503 -12.89 9.79 5.82
CA ASP A 503 -12.40 8.43 6.04
C ASP A 503 -10.95 8.44 6.56
N ARG A 504 -10.10 9.33 6.02
CA ARG A 504 -8.70 9.48 6.46
C ARG A 504 -8.61 9.99 7.91
N LEU A 505 -9.36 11.02 8.26
CA LEU A 505 -9.39 11.58 9.62
C LEU A 505 -9.97 10.61 10.64
N VAL A 506 -11.02 9.86 10.29
CA VAL A 506 -11.58 8.81 11.16
C VAL A 506 -10.54 7.75 11.49
N GLY A 507 -9.76 7.30 10.49
CA GLY A 507 -8.70 6.32 10.69
C GLY A 507 -7.53 6.82 11.55
N GLU A 508 -7.12 8.08 11.37
CA GLU A 508 -6.02 8.67 12.13
C GLU A 508 -6.39 9.05 13.57
N LEU A 509 -7.65 9.43 13.82
CA LEU A 509 -8.17 9.82 15.14
C LEU A 509 -8.92 8.68 15.85
N GLU A 510 -8.81 7.44 15.37
CA GLU A 510 -9.50 6.30 15.94
C GLU A 510 -9.25 6.16 17.46
N ALA A 511 -10.32 6.03 18.25
CA ALA A 511 -10.25 5.84 19.70
C ALA A 511 -9.80 4.40 20.06
N ARG A 512 -8.49 4.16 20.08
CA ARG A 512 -7.87 2.86 20.37
C ARG A 512 -7.66 2.66 21.87
N SER A 513 -7.07 3.65 22.53
CA SER A 513 -6.85 3.70 23.97
C SER A 513 -8.19 3.88 24.71
N ARG A 514 -9.08 4.69 24.12
CA ARG A 514 -10.39 5.07 24.66
C ARG A 514 -10.32 5.75 26.03
N ARG A 515 -9.18 6.35 26.40
CA ARG A 515 -9.01 7.03 27.70
C ARG A 515 -9.68 8.40 27.72
N ALA A 516 -9.42 9.26 26.72
CA ALA A 516 -9.98 10.60 26.63
C ALA A 516 -11.40 10.63 26.02
N TYR A 517 -11.59 9.99 24.87
CA TYR A 517 -12.85 9.89 24.14
C TYR A 517 -13.09 8.45 23.67
N GLN A 518 -14.33 8.10 23.35
CA GLN A 518 -14.70 6.73 22.97
C GLN A 518 -15.24 6.62 21.54
N GLU A 519 -15.57 7.76 20.93
CA GLU A 519 -16.08 7.85 19.56
C GLU A 519 -15.54 9.12 18.90
N VAL A 520 -15.32 9.02 17.58
CA VAL A 520 -14.92 10.15 16.74
C VAL A 520 -15.95 10.36 15.66
N LEU A 521 -16.42 11.60 15.54
CA LEU A 521 -17.29 12.05 14.47
C LEU A 521 -16.57 13.13 13.67
N VAL A 522 -16.35 12.86 12.37
CA VAL A 522 -15.66 13.80 11.48
C VAL A 522 -16.66 14.53 10.60
N MET A 523 -16.71 15.86 10.78
CA MET A 523 -17.61 16.79 10.12
C MET A 523 -19.09 16.37 10.22
N PRO A 524 -19.59 15.94 11.40
CA PRO A 524 -20.95 15.46 11.53
C PRO A 524 -21.97 16.58 11.35
N GLU A 525 -23.20 16.20 11.03
CA GLU A 525 -24.35 17.07 11.24
C GLU A 525 -24.67 17.17 12.75
N VAL A 526 -25.29 18.27 13.18
CA VAL A 526 -25.50 18.55 14.61
C VAL A 526 -26.37 17.49 15.30
N ASP A 527 -27.30 16.88 14.58
CA ASP A 527 -28.21 15.82 15.06
C ASP A 527 -27.54 14.44 15.18
N GLU A 528 -26.39 14.24 14.54
CA GLU A 528 -25.60 13.01 14.64
C GLU A 528 -24.81 12.94 15.97
N ILE A 529 -24.57 14.09 16.62
CA ILE A 529 -23.74 14.18 17.83
C ILE A 529 -24.54 13.73 19.06
N LYS A 530 -24.23 12.53 19.57
CA LYS A 530 -24.89 11.93 20.75
C LYS A 530 -23.98 11.87 21.97
N LEU A 531 -24.22 12.76 22.94
CA LEU A 531 -23.39 12.89 24.15
C LEU A 531 -23.91 12.12 25.38
N THR A 532 -25.01 11.37 25.25
CA THR A 532 -25.68 10.72 26.40
C THR A 532 -24.87 9.58 27.01
N THR A 533 -24.14 8.83 26.18
CA THR A 533 -23.52 7.56 26.56
C THR A 533 -22.06 7.73 26.99
N HIS A 534 -21.24 8.36 26.15
CA HIS A 534 -19.79 8.44 26.30
C HIS A 534 -19.24 9.76 25.73
N ARG A 535 -17.92 9.98 25.88
CA ARG A 535 -17.25 11.18 25.38
C ARG A 535 -16.98 11.06 23.88
N VAL A 536 -17.28 12.12 23.14
CA VAL A 536 -17.19 12.15 21.68
C VAL A 536 -16.22 13.24 21.24
N LEU A 537 -15.26 12.88 20.38
CA LEU A 537 -14.43 13.83 19.65
C LEU A 537 -15.12 14.22 18.34
N VAL A 538 -15.45 15.49 18.19
CA VAL A 538 -16.05 16.07 16.99
C VAL A 538 -14.99 16.86 16.24
N VAL A 539 -14.68 16.46 15.01
CA VAL A 539 -13.73 17.16 14.15
C VAL A 539 -14.51 18.06 13.21
N VAL A 540 -14.29 19.37 13.27
CA VAL A 540 -14.96 20.33 12.39
C VAL A 540 -13.97 21.00 11.44
N PRO A 541 -14.40 21.45 10.25
CA PRO A 541 -13.53 22.13 9.31
C PRO A 541 -12.85 23.35 9.98
N PRO A 542 -11.59 23.67 9.61
CA PRO A 542 -10.97 24.93 10.03
C PRO A 542 -11.76 26.11 9.45
N ASP A 543 -12.14 27.06 10.30
CA ASP A 543 -12.87 28.27 9.92
C ASP A 543 -12.32 29.47 10.71
N ASN A 544 -12.65 30.69 10.31
CA ASN A 544 -12.31 31.89 11.08
C ASN A 544 -13.21 32.06 12.33
N SER A 545 -14.33 31.34 12.42
CA SER A 545 -15.20 31.29 13.60
C SER A 545 -14.96 29.98 14.37
N VAL A 546 -14.11 29.97 15.42
CA VAL A 546 -13.75 28.73 16.14
C VAL A 546 -13.94 28.82 17.66
N PRO A 547 -14.75 27.93 18.28
CA PRO A 547 -15.61 26.94 17.62
C PRO A 547 -16.71 27.63 16.80
N SER A 548 -17.18 27.00 15.73
CA SER A 548 -18.25 27.54 14.88
C SER A 548 -19.47 27.91 15.71
N GLU A 549 -20.23 28.92 15.29
CA GLU A 549 -21.44 29.34 16.02
C GLU A 549 -22.40 28.18 16.25
N ASP A 550 -22.52 27.25 15.30
CA ASP A 550 -23.39 26.09 15.40
C ASP A 550 -22.95 25.13 16.50
N ILE A 551 -21.64 24.85 16.63
CA ILE A 551 -21.11 24.03 17.72
C ILE A 551 -21.29 24.71 19.08
N GLN A 552 -21.11 26.03 19.15
CA GLN A 552 -21.37 26.78 20.38
C GLN A 552 -22.86 26.75 20.77
N ARG A 553 -23.77 26.90 19.81
CA ARG A 553 -25.22 26.80 20.02
C ARG A 553 -25.61 25.40 20.47
N PHE A 554 -25.07 24.37 19.82
CA PHE A 554 -25.27 22.98 20.20
C PHE A 554 -24.79 22.72 21.64
N TYR A 555 -23.56 23.12 21.98
CA TYR A 555 -23.01 22.95 23.33
C TYR A 555 -23.85 23.64 24.42
N ARG A 556 -24.45 24.80 24.11
CA ARG A 556 -25.37 25.49 25.04
C ARG A 556 -26.70 24.76 25.21
N SER A 557 -27.14 24.00 24.21
CA SER A 557 -28.43 23.30 24.20
C SER A 557 -28.42 21.95 24.92
N VAL A 558 -27.26 21.28 25.03
CA VAL A 558 -27.13 19.95 25.63
C VAL A 558 -26.90 19.99 27.15
N SER A 559 -27.39 18.96 27.85
CA SER A 559 -27.16 18.77 29.29
C SER A 559 -25.78 18.16 29.57
N GLU A 560 -25.36 17.16 28.80
CA GLU A 560 -24.11 16.39 28.99
C GLU A 560 -22.90 17.15 28.42
N LYS A 561 -22.74 18.40 28.83
CA LYS A 561 -21.69 19.30 28.37
C LYS A 561 -20.29 18.72 28.54
N ASN A 562 -20.07 17.94 29.59
CA ASN A 562 -18.77 17.37 29.86
C ASN A 562 -18.38 16.24 28.90
N ASN A 563 -19.23 15.83 27.95
CA ASN A 563 -18.93 14.73 27.04
C ASN A 563 -18.44 15.16 25.64
N LEU A 564 -18.31 16.47 25.37
CA LEU A 564 -17.91 16.98 24.06
C LEU A 564 -16.43 17.37 24.02
N LEU A 565 -15.69 16.87 23.03
CA LEU A 565 -14.35 17.35 22.65
C LEU A 565 -14.41 17.82 21.19
N VAL A 566 -13.81 18.96 20.84
CA VAL A 566 -13.83 19.46 19.46
C VAL A 566 -12.42 19.70 18.93
N LEU A 567 -12.11 19.22 17.73
CA LEU A 567 -10.84 19.48 17.03
C LEU A 567 -11.10 20.33 15.78
N SER A 568 -10.35 21.42 15.62
CA SER A 568 -10.48 22.39 14.52
C SER A 568 -9.19 23.21 14.32
N GLY A 569 -9.23 24.29 13.54
CA GLY A 569 -8.16 25.28 13.36
C GLY A 569 -8.69 26.59 12.79
N ASN A 570 -7.82 27.59 12.65
CA ASN A 570 -8.24 29.01 12.59
C ASN A 570 -8.03 29.70 11.24
N ASP A 571 -7.78 28.93 10.18
CA ASP A 571 -7.42 29.50 8.88
C ASP A 571 -8.08 28.71 7.75
N THR A 572 -9.03 29.37 7.07
CA THR A 572 -9.72 28.83 5.89
C THR A 572 -8.78 28.54 4.72
N HIS A 573 -7.63 29.22 4.61
CA HIS A 573 -6.64 28.92 3.58
C HIS A 573 -5.91 27.60 3.83
N MET A 574 -5.81 27.16 5.09
CA MET A 574 -5.25 25.85 5.41
C MET A 574 -6.22 24.74 5.00
N ALA A 575 -7.54 24.97 5.12
CA ALA A 575 -8.55 24.01 4.66
C ALA A 575 -8.50 23.80 3.14
N SER A 576 -8.34 24.87 2.34
CA SER A 576 -8.18 24.73 0.88
C SER A 576 -6.90 23.99 0.51
N ARG A 577 -5.79 24.24 1.25
CA ARG A 577 -4.53 23.53 1.03
C ARG A 577 -4.63 22.02 1.34
N VAL A 578 -5.38 21.64 2.38
CA VAL A 578 -5.68 20.23 2.67
C VAL A 578 -6.48 19.59 1.53
N GLU A 579 -7.49 20.29 1.00
CA GLU A 579 -8.28 19.80 -0.12
C GLU A 579 -7.43 19.61 -1.39
N GLU A 580 -6.62 20.60 -1.74
CA GLU A 580 -5.73 20.57 -2.92
C GLU A 580 -4.70 19.44 -2.84
N SER A 581 -3.99 19.33 -1.71
CA SER A 581 -3.00 18.26 -1.50
C SER A 581 -3.65 16.87 -1.49
N LEU A 582 -4.85 16.73 -0.95
CA LEU A 582 -5.59 15.46 -0.98
C LEU A 582 -6.01 15.08 -2.41
N ARG A 583 -6.46 16.05 -3.21
CA ARG A 583 -6.81 15.84 -4.63
C ARG A 583 -5.61 15.34 -5.42
N GLU A 584 -4.46 15.95 -5.21
CA GLU A 584 -3.19 15.55 -5.83
C GLU A 584 -2.79 14.13 -5.43
N LEU A 585 -2.81 13.81 -4.13
CA LEU A 585 -2.50 12.47 -3.61
C LEU A 585 -3.44 11.40 -4.20
N TYR A 586 -4.74 11.68 -4.29
CA TYR A 586 -5.71 10.75 -4.88
C TYR A 586 -5.54 10.58 -6.38
N ALA A 587 -5.26 11.68 -7.10
CA ALA A 587 -4.96 11.64 -8.52
C ALA A 587 -3.74 10.75 -8.79
N ILE A 588 -2.65 10.95 -8.05
CA ILE A 588 -1.46 10.10 -8.14
C ILE A 588 -1.80 8.64 -7.82
N GLY A 589 -2.57 8.39 -6.76
CA GLY A 589 -2.97 7.04 -6.35
C GLY A 589 -3.82 6.32 -7.42
N ASN A 590 -4.67 7.03 -8.15
CA ASN A 590 -5.42 6.47 -9.27
C ASN A 590 -4.53 6.25 -10.50
N ILE A 591 -3.67 7.21 -10.83
CA ILE A 591 -2.72 7.09 -11.94
C ILE A 591 -1.80 5.88 -11.73
N ALA A 592 -1.23 5.72 -10.53
CA ALA A 592 -0.36 4.61 -10.18
C ALA A 592 -1.04 3.24 -10.36
N LYS A 593 -2.37 3.12 -10.15
CA LYS A 593 -3.12 1.88 -10.41
C LYS A 593 -3.25 1.53 -11.89
N THR A 594 -3.13 2.53 -12.77
CA THR A 594 -3.26 2.35 -14.22
C THR A 594 -1.92 2.12 -14.92
N ILE A 595 -0.80 2.38 -14.24
CA ILE A 595 0.55 2.22 -14.79
C ILE A 595 1.07 0.82 -14.45
N ASN A 596 1.67 0.14 -15.43
CA ASN A 596 2.31 -1.15 -15.20
C ASN A 596 3.56 -0.99 -14.32
N SER A 597 3.76 -1.89 -13.36
CA SER A 597 4.86 -1.84 -12.39
C SER A 597 6.26 -1.98 -12.99
N SER A 598 6.37 -2.35 -14.26
CA SER A 598 7.64 -2.45 -15.01
C SER A 598 8.02 -1.17 -15.77
N ASP A 599 7.17 -0.14 -15.75
CA ASP A 599 7.40 1.13 -16.46
C ASP A 599 8.24 2.08 -15.59
N ALA A 600 9.17 2.83 -16.20
CA ALA A 600 9.94 3.87 -15.51
C ALA A 600 9.03 4.97 -14.92
N LEU A 601 7.85 5.19 -15.53
CA LEU A 601 6.81 6.07 -15.01
C LEU A 601 6.25 5.61 -13.66
N PHE A 602 6.31 4.32 -13.33
CA PHE A 602 5.81 3.80 -12.06
C PHE A 602 6.69 4.27 -10.88
N ALA A 603 8.01 4.27 -11.05
CA ALA A 603 8.94 4.78 -10.04
C ALA A 603 8.71 6.28 -9.80
N GLN A 604 8.60 7.08 -10.87
CA GLN A 604 8.30 8.51 -10.76
C GLN A 604 6.94 8.78 -10.08
N ALA A 605 5.92 7.96 -10.38
CA ALA A 605 4.61 8.07 -9.73
C ALA A 605 4.65 7.69 -8.25
N GLN A 606 5.50 6.74 -7.86
CA GLN A 606 5.69 6.35 -6.47
C GLN A 606 6.42 7.43 -5.67
N ASP A 607 7.48 8.02 -6.23
CA ASP A 607 8.19 9.16 -5.62
C ASP A 607 7.23 10.35 -5.45
N ALA A 608 6.47 10.69 -6.49
CA ALA A 608 5.46 11.75 -6.44
C ALA A 608 4.37 11.45 -5.39
N LYS A 609 4.00 10.18 -5.19
CA LYS A 609 3.02 9.77 -4.19
C LYS A 609 3.55 10.00 -2.77
N GLU A 610 4.81 9.65 -2.51
CA GLU A 610 5.43 9.88 -1.20
C GLU A 610 5.55 11.36 -0.87
N GLU A 611 5.94 12.18 -1.86
CA GLU A 611 5.99 13.64 -1.72
C GLU A 611 4.58 14.23 -1.46
N ALA A 612 3.57 13.81 -2.23
CA ALA A 612 2.20 14.26 -2.05
C ALA A 612 1.60 13.81 -0.71
N GLU A 613 1.93 12.61 -0.22
CA GLU A 613 1.51 12.12 1.09
C GLU A 613 2.15 12.97 2.21
N GLY A 614 3.45 13.28 2.11
CA GLY A 614 4.12 14.19 3.03
C GLY A 614 3.52 15.59 3.03
N ALA A 615 3.23 16.15 1.86
CA ALA A 615 2.61 17.46 1.71
C ALA A 615 1.19 17.50 2.30
N PHE A 616 0.40 16.43 2.11
CA PHE A 616 -0.93 16.28 2.68
C PHE A 616 -0.91 16.19 4.21
N LEU A 617 0.00 15.39 4.78
CA LEU A 617 0.15 15.27 6.25
C LEU A 617 0.57 16.60 6.88
N GLN A 618 1.48 17.34 6.24
CA GLN A 618 1.87 18.69 6.68
C GLN A 618 0.70 19.68 6.60
N ALA A 619 -0.12 19.61 5.53
CA ALA A 619 -1.31 20.44 5.40
C ALA A 619 -2.33 20.12 6.52
N LEU A 620 -2.57 18.84 6.82
CA LEU A 620 -3.43 18.41 7.92
C LEU A 620 -2.94 18.91 9.29
N GLN A 621 -1.63 18.77 9.55
CA GLN A 621 -0.99 19.23 10.78
C GLN A 621 -1.15 20.75 10.97
N GLY A 622 -1.03 21.53 9.90
CA GLY A 622 -1.27 22.98 9.92
C GLY A 622 -2.75 23.34 10.12
N ALA A 623 -3.65 22.57 9.53
CA ALA A 623 -5.09 22.82 9.53
C ALA A 623 -5.77 22.49 10.87
N TYR A 624 -5.41 21.40 11.54
CA TYR A 624 -6.04 20.94 12.79
C TYR A 624 -5.14 21.19 14.01
N ASN A 625 -5.10 22.45 14.45
CA ASN A 625 -4.18 22.94 15.47
C ASN A 625 -4.84 23.49 16.74
N ARG A 626 -6.17 23.40 16.88
CA ARG A 626 -6.91 23.78 18.09
C ARG A 626 -7.81 22.65 18.58
N LEU A 627 -7.69 22.37 19.87
CA LEU A 627 -8.58 21.48 20.61
C LEU A 627 -9.48 22.32 21.51
N PHE A 628 -10.77 22.01 21.59
CA PHE A 628 -11.70 22.66 22.51
C PHE A 628 -12.26 21.63 23.48
N TYR A 629 -12.11 21.93 24.77
CA TYR A 629 -12.55 21.06 25.86
C TYR A 629 -13.54 21.80 26.76
N PRO A 630 -14.44 21.08 27.45
CA PRO A 630 -15.42 21.70 28.33
C PRO A 630 -14.76 22.10 29.65
N ALA A 631 -15.00 23.34 30.07
CA ALA A 631 -14.59 23.92 31.35
C ALA A 631 -15.75 24.72 31.96
N GLU A 632 -15.51 25.35 33.12
CA GLU A 632 -16.52 26.13 33.86
C GLU A 632 -17.13 27.25 33.01
N ASP A 633 -16.29 28.00 32.29
CA ASP A 633 -16.70 29.11 31.42
C ASP A 633 -17.13 28.68 30.00
N GLY A 634 -17.37 27.39 29.77
CA GLY A 634 -17.78 26.83 28.49
C GLY A 634 -16.67 26.10 27.74
N LEU A 635 -16.73 26.06 26.41
CA LEU A 635 -15.71 25.41 25.59
C LEU A 635 -14.46 26.29 25.51
N GLN A 636 -13.34 25.82 26.07
CA GLN A 636 -12.07 26.54 26.10
C GLN A 636 -11.10 26.02 25.03
N PRO A 637 -10.42 26.92 24.28
CA PRO A 637 -9.42 26.53 23.30
C PRO A 637 -8.09 26.15 23.95
N ALA A 638 -7.47 25.09 23.45
CA ALA A 638 -6.08 24.72 23.68
C ALA A 638 -5.36 24.64 22.33
N THR A 639 -4.30 25.43 22.16
CA THR A 639 -3.47 25.41 20.96
C THR A 639 -2.52 24.21 20.99
N ILE A 640 -2.51 23.45 19.89
CA ILE A 640 -1.61 22.32 19.68
C ILE A 640 -0.32 22.87 19.04
N GLU A 641 0.73 23.04 19.83
CA GLU A 641 2.01 23.53 19.33
C GLU A 641 2.59 22.58 18.28
N ASN A 642 2.92 23.14 17.11
CA ASN A 642 3.33 22.40 15.92
C ASN A 642 2.24 21.48 15.34
N GLY A 643 0.97 21.59 15.74
CA GLY A 643 -0.12 20.77 15.21
C GLY A 643 -0.04 19.28 15.54
N LEU A 644 -1.07 18.52 15.16
CA LEU A 644 -1.09 17.06 15.35
C LEU A 644 -0.20 16.37 14.32
N LYS A 645 0.66 15.46 14.76
CA LYS A 645 1.47 14.62 13.87
C LYS A 645 0.67 13.40 13.44
N PHE A 646 0.19 13.41 12.20
CA PHE A 646 -0.55 12.31 11.56
C PHE A 646 0.42 11.26 10.98
N GLY A 647 0.05 9.98 10.96
CA GLY A 647 0.80 8.90 10.31
C GLY A 647 1.76 8.05 11.17
N ASN A 648 1.85 8.25 12.49
CA ASN A 648 2.78 7.49 13.36
C ASN A 648 2.15 6.22 13.97
N THR A 649 2.89 5.10 13.94
CA THR A 649 2.49 3.83 14.57
C THR A 649 3.06 3.63 15.98
N SER A 650 2.15 3.50 16.94
CA SER A 650 2.23 2.91 18.30
C SER A 650 2.58 3.78 19.51
N GLU A 651 3.61 4.65 19.54
CA GLU A 651 3.91 5.46 20.76
C GLU A 651 3.51 6.95 20.65
N ASP A 652 3.38 7.48 19.43
CA ASP A 652 3.00 8.87 19.14
C ASP A 652 1.74 8.96 18.26
N SER A 653 0.74 8.12 18.54
CA SER A 653 -0.55 8.22 17.85
C SER A 653 -1.21 9.59 18.06
N VAL A 654 -2.12 9.99 17.16
CA VAL A 654 -2.84 11.26 17.30
C VAL A 654 -3.70 11.26 18.58
N GLU A 655 -4.31 10.12 18.92
CA GLU A 655 -5.04 9.94 20.19
C GLU A 655 -4.14 10.19 21.41
N THR A 656 -2.94 9.61 21.43
CA THR A 656 -1.97 9.80 22.53
C THR A 656 -1.50 11.25 22.64
N GLN A 657 -1.35 11.96 21.51
CA GLN A 657 -1.01 13.40 21.51
C GLN A 657 -2.15 14.24 22.13
N ILE A 658 -3.41 13.92 21.80
CA ILE A 658 -4.59 14.57 22.40
C ILE A 658 -4.68 14.26 23.90
N GLU A 659 -4.43 13.02 24.32
CA GLU A 659 -4.41 12.62 25.73
C GLU A 659 -3.36 13.39 26.54
N LYS A 660 -2.11 13.43 26.05
CA LYS A 660 -1.02 14.21 26.67
C LYS A 660 -1.37 15.70 26.77
N LEU A 661 -2.05 16.25 25.76
CA LEU A 661 -2.49 17.65 25.80
C LEU A 661 -3.57 17.88 26.87
N LEU A 662 -4.54 16.97 26.99
CA LEU A 662 -5.60 17.02 28.00
C LEU A 662 -5.07 16.78 29.42
N GLU A 663 -3.98 16.03 29.58
CA GLU A 663 -3.27 15.82 30.86
C GLU A 663 -2.42 17.03 31.28
N SER A 664 -2.19 17.98 30.37
CA SER A 664 -1.33 19.14 30.63
C SER A 664 -2.09 20.29 31.29
N SER A 665 -1.33 21.22 31.89
CA SER A 665 -1.88 22.47 32.43
C SER A 665 -2.56 23.37 31.39
N ARG A 666 -2.32 23.14 30.08
CA ARG A 666 -2.99 23.88 29.00
C ARG A 666 -4.48 23.56 28.89
N CYS A 667 -4.86 22.35 29.30
CA CYS A 667 -6.25 21.93 29.39
C CYS A 667 -6.73 21.84 30.84
N ASP A 668 -6.08 22.54 31.77
CA ASP A 668 -6.38 22.49 33.21
C ASP A 668 -6.48 21.05 33.75
N TYR A 669 -5.56 20.18 33.31
CA TYR A 669 -5.54 18.76 33.69
C TYR A 669 -6.88 18.05 33.44
N LYS A 670 -7.57 18.43 32.34
CA LYS A 670 -8.88 17.90 31.99
C LYS A 670 -8.91 16.38 32.06
N LEU A 671 -7.91 15.68 31.52
CA LEU A 671 -7.77 14.23 31.67
C LEU A 671 -6.92 13.89 32.91
N ALA A 672 -7.58 13.30 33.91
CA ALA A 672 -7.03 12.93 35.21
C ALA A 672 -6.39 11.53 35.19
N SER A 673 -5.34 11.32 34.38
CA SER A 673 -4.67 10.02 34.27
C SER A 673 -3.99 9.55 35.55
N ASP A 674 -3.58 10.47 36.41
CA ASP A 674 -2.97 10.18 37.71
C ASP A 674 -3.98 9.72 38.76
N ALA A 675 -5.28 9.80 38.51
CA ALA A 675 -6.32 9.29 39.41
C ALA A 675 -6.19 7.78 39.70
N GLU A 676 -5.59 7.02 38.78
CA GLU A 676 -5.34 5.58 38.96
C GLU A 676 -4.25 5.32 40.03
N GLN A 677 -3.31 6.25 40.20
CA GLN A 677 -2.17 6.15 41.12
C GLN A 677 -2.40 6.94 42.42
N ASP A 678 -2.96 8.15 42.33
CA ASP A 678 -3.28 9.04 43.45
C ASP A 678 -4.75 9.50 43.39
N PRO A 679 -5.69 8.68 43.89
CA PRO A 679 -7.12 8.99 43.82
C PRO A 679 -7.59 9.99 44.89
N PHE A 680 -6.76 10.36 45.86
CA PHE A 680 -7.19 11.10 47.05
C PHE A 680 -7.78 12.48 46.74
N LYS A 681 -7.14 13.22 45.82
CA LYS A 681 -7.66 14.52 45.36
C LYS A 681 -9.02 14.36 44.66
N TYR A 682 -9.18 13.32 43.86
CA TYR A 682 -10.40 13.07 43.10
C TYR A 682 -11.57 12.62 43.96
N PHE A 683 -11.31 11.92 45.07
CA PHE A 683 -12.35 11.67 46.08
C PHE A 683 -12.89 12.96 46.66
N ALA A 684 -11.99 13.88 47.07
CA ALA A 684 -12.38 15.16 47.66
C ALA A 684 -13.16 16.02 46.66
N MET A 685 -12.69 16.10 45.40
CA MET A 685 -13.40 16.81 44.34
C MET A 685 -14.79 16.17 44.08
N ALA A 686 -14.87 14.84 43.95
CA ALA A 686 -16.13 14.15 43.71
C ALA A 686 -17.16 14.44 44.82
N GLU A 687 -16.71 14.42 46.07
CA GLU A 687 -17.55 14.70 47.25
C GLU A 687 -18.09 16.12 47.27
N VAL A 688 -17.37 17.10 46.69
CA VAL A 688 -17.81 18.50 46.62
C VAL A 688 -18.71 18.73 45.40
N ASP A 689 -18.31 18.22 44.24
CA ASP A 689 -18.89 18.60 42.95
C ASP A 689 -20.03 17.67 42.49
N LEU A 690 -20.04 16.41 42.93
CA LEU A 690 -20.97 15.39 42.43
C LEU A 690 -22.02 14.96 43.46
N TRP A 691 -21.85 15.33 44.74
CA TRP A 691 -22.89 15.15 45.76
C TRP A 691 -23.78 16.39 45.88
N PRO A 692 -25.04 16.24 46.30
CA PRO A 692 -25.84 17.39 46.70
C PRO A 692 -25.18 18.11 47.88
N GLN A 693 -25.22 19.44 47.89
CA GLN A 693 -24.68 20.26 49.00
C GLN A 693 -25.33 19.94 50.35
N THR A 694 -26.60 19.52 50.34
CA THR A 694 -27.42 19.30 51.55
C THR A 694 -27.51 17.84 51.99
N ASP A 695 -27.04 16.88 51.18
CA ASP A 695 -27.19 15.45 51.45
C ASP A 695 -25.85 14.71 51.30
N ARG A 696 -25.61 13.75 52.19
CA ARG A 696 -24.42 12.87 52.14
C ARG A 696 -24.69 11.58 51.38
N ARG A 697 -25.95 11.28 51.10
CA ARG A 697 -26.41 10.07 50.43
C ARG A 697 -27.10 10.41 49.12
N THR A 698 -26.73 9.75 48.02
CA THR A 698 -27.31 10.02 46.69
C THR A 698 -27.31 8.74 45.84
N PRO A 699 -28.25 8.55 44.90
CA PRO A 699 -28.17 7.46 43.95
C PRO A 699 -26.88 7.55 43.12
N TRP A 700 -26.20 6.43 42.88
CA TRP A 700 -24.98 6.43 42.07
C TRP A 700 -25.22 6.96 40.64
N ARG A 701 -26.39 6.67 40.08
CA ARG A 701 -26.81 7.19 38.77
C ARG A 701 -26.80 8.71 38.71
N ASP A 702 -27.17 9.38 39.80
CA ASP A 702 -27.21 10.84 39.85
C ASP A 702 -25.80 11.44 39.94
N VAL A 703 -24.87 10.76 40.61
CA VAL A 703 -23.43 11.11 40.62
C VAL A 703 -22.87 11.04 39.20
N LEU A 704 -23.14 9.94 38.49
CA LEU A 704 -22.75 9.75 37.09
C LEU A 704 -23.35 10.83 36.18
N MET A 705 -24.63 11.19 36.36
CA MET A 705 -25.26 12.27 35.59
C MET A 705 -24.66 13.65 35.90
N ARG A 706 -24.39 13.98 37.17
CA ARG A 706 -23.73 15.25 37.53
C ARG A 706 -22.32 15.33 36.95
N ALA A 707 -21.56 14.24 36.91
CA ALA A 707 -20.24 14.21 36.30
C ALA A 707 -20.28 14.49 34.79
N LYS A 708 -21.32 14.00 34.09
CA LYS A 708 -21.57 14.28 32.66
C LYS A 708 -22.03 15.72 32.40
N ASN A 709 -22.76 16.32 33.35
CA ASN A 709 -23.34 17.66 33.18
C ASN A 709 -22.39 18.78 33.65
N ASN A 710 -21.51 18.49 34.60
CA ASN A 710 -20.56 19.45 35.13
C ASN A 710 -19.35 19.58 34.17
N ALA A 711 -19.32 20.67 33.40
CA ALA A 711 -18.25 20.95 32.46
C ALA A 711 -16.86 21.14 33.13
N ALA A 712 -16.80 21.56 34.39
CA ALA A 712 -15.55 21.71 35.13
C ALA A 712 -15.01 20.38 35.67
N TRP A 713 -15.85 19.34 35.78
CA TRP A 713 -15.44 18.05 36.33
C TRP A 713 -14.34 17.40 35.46
N PRO A 714 -13.19 16.99 36.05
CA PRO A 714 -12.12 16.34 35.30
C PRO A 714 -12.56 14.96 34.79
N TRP A 715 -12.04 14.63 33.63
CA TRP A 715 -12.23 13.37 32.95
C TRP A 715 -11.36 12.29 33.57
N LEU A 716 -12.00 11.31 34.20
CA LEU A 716 -11.31 10.09 34.60
C LEU A 716 -11.05 9.20 33.36
N PRO A 717 -9.92 8.48 33.31
CA PRO A 717 -9.59 7.65 32.15
C PRO A 717 -10.64 6.59 31.86
N GLY A 718 -11.07 6.53 30.60
CA GLY A 718 -11.99 5.50 30.12
C GLY A 718 -13.43 5.67 30.59
N ILE A 719 -14.32 4.83 30.05
CA ILE A 719 -15.77 4.93 30.31
C ILE A 719 -16.15 4.56 31.76
N LYS A 720 -15.34 3.74 32.42
CA LYS A 720 -15.53 3.28 33.81
C LYS A 720 -14.66 4.04 34.82
N GLY A 721 -14.02 5.14 34.43
CA GLY A 721 -13.07 5.84 35.30
C GLY A 721 -13.69 6.23 36.66
N LEU A 722 -14.93 6.74 36.65
CA LEU A 722 -15.65 7.11 37.88
C LEU A 722 -16.13 5.90 38.71
N ASP A 723 -16.49 4.79 38.05
CA ASP A 723 -16.80 3.53 38.75
C ASP A 723 -15.56 2.93 39.40
N ASN A 724 -14.40 3.02 38.75
CA ASN A 724 -13.12 2.59 39.32
C ASN A 724 -12.76 3.42 40.55
N LEU A 725 -12.95 4.76 40.48
CA LEU A 725 -12.79 5.65 41.62
C LEU A 725 -13.73 5.26 42.78
N LYS A 726 -14.99 4.91 42.48
CA LYS A 726 -15.93 4.38 43.50
C LYS A 726 -15.41 3.11 44.16
N VAL A 727 -14.95 2.13 43.38
CA VAL A 727 -14.42 0.86 43.93
C VAL A 727 -13.27 1.12 44.91
N GLN A 728 -12.36 2.04 44.57
CA GLN A 728 -11.26 2.43 45.45
C GLN A 728 -11.75 3.15 46.71
N ALA A 729 -12.74 4.04 46.60
CA ALA A 729 -13.31 4.73 47.76
C ALA A 729 -14.05 3.78 48.72
N LEU A 730 -14.73 2.75 48.18
CA LEU A 730 -15.40 1.71 48.97
C LEU A 730 -14.40 0.80 49.69
N SER A 731 -13.32 0.38 49.03
CA SER A 731 -12.31 -0.50 49.64
C SER A 731 -11.56 0.18 50.78
N GLN A 732 -11.41 1.51 50.73
CA GLN A 732 -10.81 2.32 51.78
C GLN A 732 -11.82 2.74 52.87
N GLY A 733 -13.08 2.33 52.77
CA GLY A 733 -14.13 2.68 53.72
C GLY A 733 -14.50 4.17 53.76
N ARG A 734 -14.10 4.95 52.74
CA ARG A 734 -14.41 6.38 52.61
C ARG A 734 -15.88 6.59 52.22
N TRP A 735 -16.38 5.74 51.34
CA TRP A 735 -17.78 5.68 50.93
C TRP A 735 -18.42 4.36 51.40
N ARG A 736 -19.74 4.36 51.55
CA ARG A 736 -20.54 3.15 51.81
C ARG A 736 -21.64 3.04 50.76
N GLU A 737 -21.86 1.84 50.25
CA GLU A 737 -22.95 1.54 49.32
C GLU A 737 -24.05 0.77 50.03
N GLY A 738 -25.29 1.26 49.91
CA GLY A 738 -26.48 0.58 50.40
C GLY A 738 -26.98 -0.47 49.40
N ASN A 739 -27.76 -1.44 49.90
CA ASN A 739 -28.40 -2.47 49.07
C ASN A 739 -29.43 -1.91 48.06
N ASP A 740 -29.73 -0.61 48.11
CA ASP A 740 -30.66 0.13 47.27
C ASP A 740 -29.96 0.97 46.17
N GLY A 741 -28.64 0.83 46.00
CA GLY A 741 -27.88 1.52 44.96
C GLY A 741 -27.54 2.99 45.28
N TYR A 742 -27.75 3.40 46.53
CA TYR A 742 -27.32 4.70 47.03
C TYR A 742 -25.90 4.61 47.57
N ILE A 743 -25.14 5.68 47.34
CA ILE A 743 -23.81 5.86 47.89
C ILE A 743 -23.81 6.97 48.93
N GLU A 744 -23.15 6.72 50.05
CA GLU A 744 -23.01 7.66 51.17
C GLU A 744 -21.54 8.00 51.40
N LYS A 745 -21.23 9.29 51.53
CA LYS A 745 -19.89 9.78 51.90
C LYS A 745 -19.78 10.00 53.41
N GLY A 746 -18.60 9.76 53.97
CA GLY A 746 -18.32 9.97 55.40
C GLY A 746 -18.38 11.45 55.85
N PRO A 747 -18.24 11.73 57.16
CA PRO A 747 -18.07 10.76 58.24
C PRO A 747 -19.38 10.02 58.60
N PHE A 748 -19.25 8.72 58.86
CA PHE A 748 -20.36 7.84 59.26
C PHE A 748 -20.57 7.83 60.79
N PRO A 749 -21.78 7.50 61.28
CA PRO A 749 -22.01 7.23 62.69
C PRO A 749 -21.09 6.11 63.20
N LYS A 750 -20.53 6.28 64.40
CA LYS A 750 -19.74 5.24 65.07
C LYS A 750 -20.63 4.05 65.44
N GLU A 751 -20.15 2.83 65.19
CA GLU A 751 -20.88 1.59 65.46
C GLU A 751 -21.13 1.40 66.97
N LYS A 752 -22.15 0.64 67.36
CA LYS A 752 -22.36 0.30 68.79
C LYS A 752 -21.45 -0.85 69.19
N THR A 753 -21.16 -0.99 70.49
CA THR A 753 -20.41 -2.13 71.00
C THR A 753 -21.16 -3.45 70.77
N GLU A 754 -20.45 -4.54 70.47
CA GLU A 754 -21.05 -5.87 70.31
C GLU A 754 -20.19 -6.92 71.02
N VAL A 755 -20.77 -8.05 71.44
CA VAL A 755 -20.04 -9.22 71.94
C VAL A 755 -20.25 -10.39 70.99
N ASN A 756 -19.15 -10.91 70.43
CA ASN A 756 -19.14 -12.16 69.69
C ASN A 756 -18.74 -13.32 70.61
N ILE A 757 -19.41 -14.48 70.48
CA ILE A 757 -19.14 -15.67 71.29
C ILE A 757 -18.72 -16.78 70.32
N VAL A 758 -17.50 -17.29 70.45
CA VAL A 758 -16.85 -18.05 69.37
C VAL A 758 -16.60 -19.51 69.73
N ASP A 759 -15.99 -19.78 70.89
CA ASP A 759 -15.62 -21.13 71.31
C ASP A 759 -16.45 -21.56 72.52
N GLN A 760 -16.93 -22.81 72.52
CA GLN A 760 -17.56 -23.46 73.68
C GLN A 760 -16.83 -24.78 73.95
N ARG A 761 -16.24 -24.92 75.13
CA ARG A 761 -15.66 -26.17 75.63
C ARG A 761 -16.36 -26.58 76.91
N GLU A 762 -16.47 -27.87 77.14
CA GLU A 762 -17.02 -28.41 78.39
C GLU A 762 -15.87 -29.00 79.20
N ASP A 763 -15.81 -28.65 80.47
CA ASP A 763 -14.95 -29.32 81.44
C ASP A 763 -15.73 -30.51 82.01
N THR A 764 -15.41 -31.72 81.54
CA THR A 764 -16.10 -32.96 81.92
C THR A 764 -15.92 -33.31 83.40
N THR A 765 -14.95 -32.70 84.08
CA THR A 765 -14.67 -32.97 85.50
C THR A 765 -15.53 -32.10 86.41
N THR A 766 -15.76 -30.84 86.04
CA THR A 766 -16.49 -29.86 86.86
C THR A 766 -17.93 -29.63 86.41
N GLY A 767 -18.29 -30.05 85.18
CA GLY A 767 -19.59 -29.82 84.57
C GLY A 767 -19.79 -28.37 84.09
N GLU A 768 -18.72 -27.58 84.00
CA GLU A 768 -18.74 -26.18 83.57
C GLU A 768 -18.55 -26.03 82.06
N THR A 769 -19.17 -24.99 81.51
CA THR A 769 -18.97 -24.57 80.13
C THR A 769 -18.00 -23.39 80.10
N ILE A 770 -16.97 -23.50 79.29
CA ILE A 770 -15.94 -22.49 79.05
C ILE A 770 -16.26 -21.83 77.70
N ILE A 771 -16.40 -20.50 77.67
CA ILE A 771 -16.66 -19.74 76.46
C ILE A 771 -15.67 -18.58 76.25
N THR A 772 -15.40 -18.29 74.98
CA THR A 772 -14.58 -17.15 74.54
C THR A 772 -15.48 -16.02 74.04
N LEU A 773 -15.29 -14.82 74.59
CA LEU A 773 -16.03 -13.60 74.30
C LEU A 773 -15.13 -12.57 73.62
N ASN A 774 -15.46 -12.22 72.38
CA ASN A 774 -14.74 -11.24 71.58
C ASN A 774 -15.57 -9.94 71.49
N PRO A 775 -15.33 -8.95 72.36
CA PRO A 775 -15.97 -7.65 72.26
C PRO A 775 -15.48 -6.89 71.02
N LYS A 776 -16.41 -6.25 70.30
CA LYS A 776 -16.16 -5.40 69.14
C LYS A 776 -16.53 -3.96 69.46
N HIS A 777 -15.78 -3.04 68.86
CA HIS A 777 -15.99 -1.59 69.01
C HIS A 777 -15.95 -1.10 70.47
N ALA A 778 -15.30 -1.85 71.37
CA ALA A 778 -15.31 -1.61 72.81
C ALA A 778 -13.97 -1.05 73.35
N GLY A 779 -13.15 -0.49 72.45
CA GLY A 779 -11.85 0.07 72.79
C GLY A 779 -10.77 -0.97 73.14
N PRO A 780 -9.56 -0.53 73.52
CA PRO A 780 -8.44 -1.40 73.85
C PRO A 780 -8.62 -2.15 75.19
N ASN A 781 -9.48 -1.66 76.08
CA ASN A 781 -9.79 -2.28 77.38
C ASN A 781 -11.31 -2.48 77.52
N PRO A 782 -11.88 -3.47 76.80
CA PRO A 782 -13.31 -3.70 76.80
C PRO A 782 -13.78 -4.29 78.13
N LYS A 783 -14.91 -3.79 78.67
CA LYS A 783 -15.61 -4.42 79.80
C LYS A 783 -16.85 -5.14 79.29
N VAL A 784 -16.96 -6.43 79.57
CA VAL A 784 -18.14 -7.23 79.21
C VAL A 784 -18.89 -7.59 80.48
N HIS A 785 -20.11 -7.07 80.62
CA HIS A 785 -21.02 -7.41 81.71
C HIS A 785 -21.91 -8.59 81.33
N TYR A 786 -22.35 -9.39 82.31
CA TYR A 786 -23.24 -10.52 82.04
C TYR A 786 -24.37 -10.67 83.06
N ALA A 787 -25.54 -11.11 82.59
CA ALA A 787 -26.71 -11.38 83.42
C ALA A 787 -27.51 -12.61 82.95
N LEU A 788 -28.43 -13.08 83.79
CA LEU A 788 -29.34 -14.20 83.47
C LEU A 788 -30.51 -13.77 82.57
N THR A 789 -30.75 -12.46 82.40
CA THR A 789 -31.83 -11.90 81.59
C THR A 789 -31.27 -10.91 80.57
N SER A 790 -32.08 -10.52 79.58
CA SER A 790 -31.66 -9.61 78.50
C SER A 790 -31.33 -8.19 78.95
N SER A 791 -31.70 -7.81 80.18
CA SER A 791 -31.46 -6.47 80.74
C SER A 791 -30.11 -6.42 81.45
N VAL A 792 -29.02 -6.51 80.69
CA VAL A 792 -27.65 -6.32 81.21
C VAL A 792 -27.39 -4.84 81.47
N THR A 793 -26.75 -4.54 82.58
CA THR A 793 -26.42 -3.18 83.05
C THR A 793 -24.96 -3.10 83.48
N ASP A 794 -24.45 -1.89 83.65
CA ASP A 794 -23.10 -1.62 84.17
C ASP A 794 -22.91 -1.99 85.65
N ALA A 795 -23.99 -2.29 86.36
CA ALA A 795 -23.98 -2.81 87.73
C ALA A 795 -23.84 -4.35 87.79
N ASP A 796 -24.03 -5.05 86.67
CA ASP A 796 -23.92 -6.52 86.61
C ASP A 796 -22.44 -6.98 86.65
N PRO A 797 -22.18 -8.24 87.04
CA PRO A 797 -20.82 -8.78 87.08
C PRO A 797 -20.07 -8.65 85.75
N VAL A 798 -18.79 -8.34 85.83
CA VAL A 798 -17.88 -8.27 84.67
C VAL A 798 -17.24 -9.64 84.44
N VAL A 799 -17.02 -9.99 83.19
CA VAL A 799 -16.26 -11.19 82.82
C VAL A 799 -14.79 -10.99 83.16
N ASP A 800 -14.26 -11.85 84.03
CA ASP A 800 -12.88 -11.78 84.52
C ASP A 800 -11.84 -12.24 83.47
N ASP A 801 -12.21 -13.18 82.61
CA ASP A 801 -11.38 -13.73 81.54
C ASP A 801 -12.23 -13.88 80.27
N LEU A 802 -11.97 -13.03 79.28
CA LEU A 802 -12.68 -13.03 77.99
C LEU A 802 -12.35 -14.26 77.16
N ASP A 803 -11.15 -14.85 77.32
CA ASP A 803 -10.73 -15.99 76.52
C ASP A 803 -11.26 -17.31 77.09
N SER A 804 -11.47 -17.39 78.40
CA SER A 804 -11.88 -18.62 79.10
C SER A 804 -12.95 -18.43 80.18
N PHE A 805 -14.03 -17.68 79.88
CA PHE A 805 -15.13 -17.48 80.84
C PHE A 805 -15.85 -18.78 81.19
N ARG A 806 -15.92 -19.13 82.47
CA ARG A 806 -16.51 -20.39 82.96
C ARG A 806 -17.88 -20.17 83.59
N THR A 807 -18.85 -21.01 83.24
CA THR A 807 -20.20 -20.96 83.82
C THR A 807 -20.89 -22.32 83.88
N LYS A 808 -21.75 -22.51 84.89
CA LYS A 808 -22.70 -23.65 84.98
C LYS A 808 -24.09 -23.29 84.48
N GLU A 809 -24.36 -22.00 84.29
CA GLU A 809 -25.68 -21.54 83.87
C GLU A 809 -25.90 -21.85 82.39
N PRO A 810 -27.07 -22.38 82.00
CA PRO A 810 -27.32 -22.82 80.64
C PRO A 810 -27.65 -21.67 79.68
N THR A 811 -27.87 -20.45 80.18
CA THR A 811 -28.21 -19.27 79.39
C THR A 811 -27.70 -18.01 80.09
N LEU A 812 -27.00 -17.15 79.35
CA LEU A 812 -26.50 -15.85 79.82
C LEU A 812 -26.67 -14.79 78.73
N TYR A 813 -26.67 -13.53 79.12
CA TYR A 813 -26.67 -12.38 78.22
C TYR A 813 -25.42 -11.55 78.49
N PHE A 814 -24.71 -11.15 77.44
CA PHE A 814 -23.44 -10.42 77.52
C PHE A 814 -23.54 -9.05 76.85
N GLN A 815 -23.05 -8.00 77.50
CA GLN A 815 -23.02 -6.66 76.90
C GLN A 815 -21.63 -6.04 77.07
N ALA A 816 -21.05 -5.57 75.96
CA ALA A 816 -19.77 -4.88 75.96
C ALA A 816 -19.97 -3.38 76.21
N ILE A 817 -19.07 -2.77 76.98
CA ILE A 817 -19.00 -1.33 77.21
C ILE A 817 -17.62 -0.83 76.77
N ASP A 818 -17.60 0.20 75.92
CA ASP A 818 -16.39 0.93 75.54
C ASP A 818 -15.99 1.87 76.67
N THR A 819 -14.89 1.57 77.33
CA THR A 819 -14.40 2.36 78.47
C THR A 819 -13.92 3.76 78.07
N ASN A 820 -13.65 4.00 76.79
CA ASN A 820 -13.25 5.31 76.27
C ASN A 820 -14.44 6.17 75.82
N GLY A 821 -15.67 5.63 75.84
CA GLY A 821 -16.88 6.36 75.44
C GLY A 821 -16.95 6.74 73.96
N ASN A 822 -16.15 6.12 73.10
CA ASN A 822 -16.17 6.39 71.67
C ASN A 822 -17.37 5.72 70.99
N HIS A 823 -17.80 4.56 71.48
CA HIS A 823 -18.92 3.79 70.96
C HIS A 823 -20.01 3.63 72.02
N ALA A 824 -21.28 3.81 71.62
CA ALA A 824 -22.40 3.60 72.52
C ALA A 824 -22.66 2.09 72.77
N PRO A 825 -23.16 1.69 73.96
CA PRO A 825 -23.48 0.29 74.23
C PRO A 825 -24.50 -0.29 73.24
N GLY A 826 -24.20 -1.45 72.67
CA GLY A 826 -25.15 -2.24 71.87
C GLY A 826 -26.08 -3.08 72.72
N GLU A 827 -26.94 -3.88 72.07
CA GLU A 827 -27.86 -4.79 72.77
C GLU A 827 -27.12 -5.99 73.37
N ALA A 828 -27.65 -6.53 74.47
CA ALA A 828 -27.05 -7.68 75.15
C ALA A 828 -27.16 -8.96 74.30
N LYS A 829 -26.02 -9.59 74.02
CA LYS A 829 -25.92 -10.84 73.26
C LYS A 829 -26.32 -12.03 74.10
N LYS A 830 -27.39 -12.71 73.71
CA LYS A 830 -27.81 -13.97 74.33
C LYS A 830 -26.88 -15.12 73.94
N TRP A 831 -26.45 -15.86 74.94
CA TRP A 831 -25.75 -17.14 74.83
C TRP A 831 -26.59 -18.26 75.43
N LYS A 832 -26.50 -19.44 74.83
CA LYS A 832 -27.11 -20.68 75.32
C LYS A 832 -26.06 -21.79 75.29
N ALA A 833 -26.00 -22.58 76.36
CA ALA A 833 -25.15 -23.76 76.38
C ALA A 833 -25.62 -24.77 75.32
N LYS A 834 -24.68 -25.33 74.55
CA LYS A 834 -24.95 -26.50 73.72
C LYS A 834 -25.14 -27.73 74.62
N LEU A 835 -26.30 -28.38 74.57
CA LEU A 835 -26.56 -29.63 75.31
C LEU A 835 -26.14 -30.83 74.47
N LYS A 836 -25.26 -31.69 74.99
CA LYS A 836 -24.84 -32.96 74.36
C LYS A 836 -25.51 -34.14 75.06
N VAL A 837 -26.41 -34.83 74.37
CA VAL A 837 -27.02 -36.07 74.84
C VAL A 837 -26.14 -37.26 74.45
N ARG A 838 -25.91 -38.18 75.38
CA ARG A 838 -25.21 -39.45 75.17
C ARG A 838 -26.09 -40.59 75.64
N HIS A 839 -25.88 -41.76 75.05
CA HIS A 839 -26.53 -42.98 75.46
C HIS A 839 -25.52 -44.12 75.60
N GLN A 840 -25.79 -45.08 76.47
CA GLN A 840 -25.01 -46.31 76.62
C GLN A 840 -25.94 -47.50 76.72
N VAL A 841 -25.69 -48.54 75.91
CA VAL A 841 -26.45 -49.81 75.95
C VAL A 841 -25.70 -50.79 76.83
N HIS A 842 -26.42 -51.45 77.74
CA HIS A 842 -25.91 -52.57 78.53
C HIS A 842 -26.68 -53.84 78.15
N ASP A 843 -25.96 -54.84 77.65
CA ASP A 843 -26.51 -56.14 77.35
C ASP A 843 -26.45 -57.03 78.61
N HIS A 844 -27.61 -57.35 79.18
CA HIS A 844 -27.74 -58.33 80.25
C HIS A 844 -28.18 -59.70 79.68
N PRO A 845 -28.03 -60.81 80.43
CA PRO A 845 -28.43 -62.14 79.96
C PRO A 845 -29.90 -62.20 79.54
N ASP A 846 -30.79 -61.50 80.26
CA ASP A 846 -32.24 -61.61 80.09
C ASP A 846 -32.89 -60.44 79.32
N HIS A 847 -32.20 -59.29 79.18
CA HIS A 847 -32.73 -58.09 78.50
C HIS A 847 -31.61 -57.09 78.16
N ARG A 848 -31.92 -56.04 77.39
CA ARG A 848 -31.04 -54.89 77.13
C ARG A 848 -31.53 -53.67 77.89
N SER A 849 -30.61 -52.92 78.49
CA SER A 849 -30.93 -51.63 79.13
C SER A 849 -30.17 -50.49 78.46
N LEU A 850 -30.73 -49.29 78.51
CA LEU A 850 -30.22 -48.06 77.91
C LEU A 850 -30.13 -46.97 78.97
N GLU A 851 -28.95 -46.40 79.14
CA GLU A 851 -28.69 -45.26 80.00
C GLU A 851 -28.56 -43.98 79.16
N LEU A 852 -29.18 -42.88 79.60
CA LEU A 852 -29.09 -41.56 78.97
C LEU A 852 -28.42 -40.56 79.91
N ALA A 853 -27.52 -39.76 79.34
CA ALA A 853 -26.86 -38.66 80.03
C ALA A 853 -26.89 -37.40 79.16
N VAL A 854 -26.99 -36.22 79.78
CA VAL A 854 -26.84 -34.93 79.09
C VAL A 854 -25.75 -34.11 79.76
N THR A 855 -24.91 -33.48 78.95
CA THR A 855 -23.85 -32.57 79.39
C THR A 855 -24.10 -31.19 78.78
N PRO A 856 -24.01 -30.09 79.54
CA PRO A 856 -23.98 -30.03 81.01
C PRO A 856 -25.28 -30.56 81.66
N SER A 857 -25.16 -31.24 82.80
CA SER A 857 -26.30 -31.86 83.51
C SER A 857 -27.04 -30.91 84.46
N TYR A 858 -26.47 -29.74 84.73
CA TYR A 858 -27.01 -28.78 85.69
C TYR A 858 -28.37 -28.23 85.21
N LYS A 859 -29.42 -28.43 86.02
CA LYS A 859 -30.83 -28.09 85.70
C LYS A 859 -31.37 -28.72 84.40
N ALA A 860 -30.72 -29.77 83.88
CA ALA A 860 -31.15 -30.42 82.66
C ALA A 860 -32.30 -31.41 82.92
N LYS A 861 -33.29 -31.43 82.03
CA LYS A 861 -34.39 -32.40 81.99
C LYS A 861 -34.31 -33.19 80.70
N ILE A 862 -34.46 -34.51 80.78
CA ILE A 862 -34.44 -35.42 79.62
C ILE A 862 -35.82 -36.08 79.49
N GLN A 863 -36.40 -36.01 78.30
CA GLN A 863 -37.60 -36.76 77.90
C GLN A 863 -37.25 -37.63 76.69
N TYR A 864 -37.82 -38.82 76.58
CA TYR A 864 -37.51 -39.74 75.49
C TYR A 864 -38.75 -40.47 74.95
N SER A 865 -38.61 -41.00 73.73
CA SER A 865 -39.59 -41.82 73.05
C SER A 865 -38.91 -42.95 72.27
N ILE A 866 -39.50 -44.14 72.32
CA ILE A 866 -39.07 -45.35 71.59
C ILE A 866 -40.20 -45.96 70.75
N ASP A 867 -41.41 -45.40 70.83
CA ASP A 867 -42.63 -45.88 70.16
C ASP A 867 -43.08 -44.96 69.00
N GLY A 868 -42.25 -43.98 68.65
CA GLY A 868 -42.51 -43.02 67.57
C GLY A 868 -43.32 -41.78 68.01
N THR A 869 -43.65 -41.63 69.29
CA THR A 869 -44.24 -40.38 69.83
C THR A 869 -43.22 -39.24 69.87
N SER A 870 -43.66 -37.98 69.78
CA SER A 870 -42.74 -36.83 69.85
C SER A 870 -42.02 -36.77 71.20
N PRO A 871 -40.68 -36.65 71.25
CA PRO A 871 -39.93 -36.72 72.51
C PRO A 871 -40.23 -35.57 73.49
N ARG A 872 -40.78 -34.43 73.01
CA ARG A 872 -41.24 -33.33 73.88
C ARG A 872 -42.41 -33.71 74.79
N ASN A 873 -43.26 -34.62 74.30
CA ASN A 873 -44.38 -35.19 75.05
C ASN A 873 -44.08 -36.63 75.49
N GLY A 874 -42.82 -37.06 75.36
CA GLY A 874 -42.36 -38.39 75.70
C GLY A 874 -42.24 -38.62 77.20
N ARG A 875 -41.75 -39.80 77.57
CA ARG A 875 -41.55 -40.20 78.97
C ARG A 875 -40.37 -39.44 79.56
N VAL A 876 -40.49 -39.01 80.82
CA VAL A 876 -39.37 -38.40 81.55
C VAL A 876 -38.35 -39.49 81.89
N TYR A 877 -37.07 -39.22 81.66
CA TYR A 877 -35.99 -40.15 81.99
C TYR A 877 -35.64 -40.08 83.48
N ASP A 878 -35.68 -41.21 84.17
CA ASP A 878 -35.44 -41.35 85.61
C ASP A 878 -34.34 -42.37 85.98
N GLY A 879 -33.57 -42.87 85.00
CA GLY A 879 -32.29 -43.54 85.24
C GLY A 879 -32.11 -44.95 84.66
N SER A 880 -33.17 -45.62 84.18
CA SER A 880 -33.01 -46.91 83.49
C SER A 880 -34.15 -47.17 82.49
N LEU A 881 -33.80 -47.53 81.26
CA LEU A 881 -34.74 -47.82 80.18
C LEU A 881 -34.47 -49.23 79.62
N THR A 882 -35.44 -50.14 79.67
CA THR A 882 -35.35 -51.45 79.00
C THR A 882 -35.71 -51.34 77.51
N ILE A 883 -34.90 -51.91 76.63
CA ILE A 883 -35.12 -51.91 75.17
C ILE A 883 -35.19 -53.35 74.62
N PRO A 884 -35.96 -53.60 73.54
CA PRO A 884 -35.99 -54.91 72.87
C PRO A 884 -34.66 -55.28 72.18
N ASP A 885 -34.51 -56.57 71.83
CA ASP A 885 -33.36 -57.09 71.09
C ASP A 885 -33.34 -56.66 69.62
N GLU A 886 -34.46 -56.15 69.09
CA GLU A 886 -34.60 -55.57 67.76
C GLU A 886 -34.01 -54.15 67.67
N GLN A 887 -33.98 -53.57 66.47
CA GLN A 887 -33.54 -52.19 66.24
C GLN A 887 -34.57 -51.21 66.84
N VAL A 888 -34.09 -50.22 67.60
CA VAL A 888 -34.96 -49.22 68.27
C VAL A 888 -34.56 -47.82 67.84
N MET A 889 -35.53 -47.02 67.43
CA MET A 889 -35.32 -45.58 67.24
C MET A 889 -35.62 -44.84 68.55
N LEU A 890 -34.57 -44.33 69.19
CA LEU A 890 -34.65 -43.53 70.39
C LEU A 890 -34.66 -42.04 70.02
N GLN A 891 -35.72 -41.34 70.36
CA GLN A 891 -35.78 -39.89 70.26
C GLN A 891 -35.65 -39.26 71.65
N VAL A 892 -34.78 -38.26 71.81
CA VAL A 892 -34.48 -37.62 73.09
C VAL A 892 -34.65 -36.11 72.98
N TYR A 893 -35.37 -35.53 73.94
CA TYR A 893 -35.53 -34.10 74.13
C TYR A 893 -34.91 -33.69 75.46
N ALA A 894 -33.84 -32.89 75.40
CA ALA A 894 -33.18 -32.37 76.59
C ALA A 894 -33.34 -30.84 76.68
N THR A 895 -33.63 -30.34 77.88
CA THR A 895 -33.78 -28.90 78.15
C THR A 895 -33.05 -28.47 79.41
N ALA A 896 -32.32 -27.35 79.37
CA ALA A 896 -31.76 -26.68 80.53
C ALA A 896 -31.87 -25.16 80.32
N GLY A 897 -32.65 -24.45 81.14
CA GLY A 897 -32.98 -23.04 80.87
C GLY A 897 -33.62 -22.87 79.48
N ASP A 898 -33.06 -21.98 78.64
CA ASP A 898 -33.48 -21.81 77.24
C ASP A 898 -32.70 -22.68 76.24
N ALA A 899 -31.73 -23.47 76.72
CA ALA A 899 -30.98 -24.43 75.92
C ALA A 899 -31.81 -25.69 75.68
N ILE A 900 -31.80 -26.18 74.44
CA ILE A 900 -32.60 -27.31 73.99
C ILE A 900 -31.72 -28.18 73.08
N ALA A 901 -31.77 -29.50 73.29
CA ALA A 901 -31.29 -30.49 72.32
C ALA A 901 -32.40 -31.46 71.96
N ASN A 902 -32.53 -31.77 70.66
CA ASN A 902 -33.38 -32.84 70.15
C ASN A 902 -32.46 -33.79 69.41
N GLU A 903 -32.24 -34.99 69.94
CA GLU A 903 -31.37 -35.99 69.35
C GLU A 903 -32.17 -37.25 69.01
N THR A 904 -31.85 -37.86 67.87
CA THR A 904 -32.41 -39.17 67.49
C THR A 904 -31.26 -40.15 67.32
N PHE A 905 -31.33 -41.26 68.05
CA PHE A 905 -30.36 -42.34 68.03
C PHE A 905 -31.03 -43.60 67.49
N THR A 906 -30.35 -44.31 66.61
CA THR A 906 -30.79 -45.62 66.13
C THR A 906 -29.99 -46.69 66.85
N ILE A 907 -30.62 -47.37 67.80
CA ILE A 907 -29.98 -48.45 68.56
C ILE A 907 -30.08 -49.74 67.72
N PRO A 908 -28.95 -50.37 67.33
CA PRO A 908 -28.97 -51.56 66.48
C PRO A 908 -29.54 -52.77 67.22
N ALA A 909 -30.01 -53.76 66.45
CA ALA A 909 -30.39 -55.07 66.97
C ALA A 909 -29.18 -55.80 67.57
N LYS A 910 -29.44 -56.68 68.55
CA LYS A 910 -28.40 -57.43 69.27
C LYS A 910 -27.54 -58.26 68.31
N GLY A 911 -26.23 -58.06 68.33
CA GLY A 911 -25.25 -58.84 67.54
C GLY A 911 -24.78 -58.21 66.21
N ILE A 912 -25.26 -57.03 65.82
CA ILE A 912 -24.78 -56.32 64.62
C ILE A 912 -23.56 -55.46 64.95
N VAL A 913 -22.41 -55.75 64.34
CA VAL A 913 -21.13 -55.05 64.58
C VAL A 913 -20.75 -54.07 63.44
N ARG A 914 -21.32 -54.23 62.22
CA ARG A 914 -21.00 -53.38 61.05
C ARG A 914 -22.27 -52.81 60.39
N PRO A 915 -22.29 -51.53 59.96
CA PRO A 915 -23.44 -50.92 59.29
C PRO A 915 -23.62 -51.44 57.86
N VAL A 916 -24.87 -51.58 57.42
CA VAL A 916 -25.22 -51.80 56.00
C VAL A 916 -25.27 -50.44 55.32
N ILE A 917 -24.41 -50.20 54.33
CA ILE A 917 -24.29 -48.93 53.61
C ILE A 917 -24.62 -49.15 52.13
N TYR A 918 -25.69 -48.52 51.66
CA TYR A 918 -26.14 -48.51 50.27
C TYR A 918 -25.34 -47.48 49.46
N ASP A 919 -24.71 -47.91 48.38
CA ASP A 919 -23.77 -47.07 47.63
C ASP A 919 -24.45 -45.86 46.96
N ASP A 920 -25.73 -45.97 46.60
CA ASP A 920 -26.49 -44.97 45.84
C ASP A 920 -27.27 -43.97 46.72
N ARG A 921 -27.20 -44.10 48.05
CA ARG A 921 -27.93 -43.24 48.99
C ARG A 921 -27.04 -42.21 49.66
N PRO A 922 -27.52 -40.98 49.88
CA PRO A 922 -26.81 -39.99 50.68
C PRO A 922 -26.43 -40.55 52.04
N ALA A 923 -25.24 -40.20 52.51
CA ALA A 923 -24.72 -40.70 53.77
C ALA A 923 -24.08 -39.58 54.58
N THR A 924 -24.24 -39.63 55.89
CA THR A 924 -23.55 -38.72 56.80
C THR A 924 -22.75 -39.50 57.83
N LEU A 925 -21.56 -38.98 58.11
CA LEU A 925 -20.64 -39.50 59.11
C LEU A 925 -20.60 -38.54 60.29
N LYS A 926 -21.04 -39.03 61.46
CA LYS A 926 -20.94 -38.33 62.75
C LYS A 926 -19.64 -38.72 63.45
N LEU A 927 -18.81 -37.73 63.77
CA LEU A 927 -17.56 -37.89 64.50
C LEU A 927 -17.73 -37.25 65.89
N SER A 928 -18.20 -38.02 66.88
CA SER A 928 -18.53 -37.49 68.22
C SER A 928 -17.41 -37.67 69.26
N GLU A 929 -16.46 -38.57 69.01
CA GLU A 929 -15.38 -38.96 69.95
C GLU A 929 -13.99 -39.08 69.31
N ARG A 930 -13.89 -39.66 68.09
CA ARG A 930 -12.64 -39.70 67.30
C ARG A 930 -12.71 -38.70 66.15
N ARG A 931 -11.66 -37.90 66.00
CA ARG A 931 -11.49 -36.94 64.88
C ARG A 931 -10.90 -37.68 63.68
N ALA A 932 -11.27 -37.29 62.46
CA ALA A 932 -10.54 -37.72 61.28
C ALA A 932 -9.25 -36.89 61.23
N GLN A 933 -8.09 -37.52 61.39
CA GLN A 933 -6.80 -36.83 61.37
C GLN A 933 -5.97 -37.36 60.20
N LEU A 934 -5.67 -36.46 59.27
CA LEU A 934 -4.74 -36.68 58.17
C LEU A 934 -3.47 -35.92 58.54
N ASP A 935 -2.49 -36.67 59.03
CA ASP A 935 -1.30 -36.16 59.71
C ASP A 935 -0.13 -35.81 58.77
N ASN A 936 -0.27 -36.07 57.48
CA ASN A 936 0.73 -35.79 56.47
C ASN A 936 0.12 -35.24 55.16
N THR A 937 0.93 -34.49 54.43
CA THR A 937 0.57 -33.81 53.18
C THR A 937 -0.02 -34.76 52.13
N ASN A 938 0.55 -35.96 51.98
CA ASN A 938 0.09 -36.93 50.99
C ASN A 938 -1.34 -37.39 51.28
N ALA A 939 -1.66 -37.67 52.54
CA ALA A 939 -3.00 -38.08 52.94
C ALA A 939 -4.03 -36.96 52.69
N VAL A 940 -3.67 -35.70 52.95
CA VAL A 940 -4.53 -34.53 52.69
C VAL A 940 -4.78 -34.34 51.19
N PHE A 941 -3.74 -34.40 50.36
CA PHE A 941 -3.90 -34.21 48.91
C PHE A 941 -4.53 -35.43 48.23
N ASN A 942 -4.34 -36.64 48.74
CA ASN A 942 -5.08 -37.83 48.30
C ASN A 942 -6.58 -37.65 48.55
N LEU A 943 -6.95 -37.19 49.76
CA LEU A 943 -8.34 -36.86 50.08
C LEU A 943 -8.91 -35.80 49.13
N ILE A 944 -8.18 -34.71 48.93
CA ILE A 944 -8.62 -33.63 48.04
C ILE A 944 -8.79 -34.19 46.63
N THR A 945 -7.79 -34.85 46.07
CA THR A 945 -7.81 -35.35 44.68
C THR A 945 -8.98 -36.30 44.44
N GLU A 946 -9.23 -37.24 45.35
CA GLU A 946 -10.30 -38.25 45.20
C GLU A 946 -11.71 -37.62 45.27
N LEU A 947 -11.87 -36.55 46.04
CA LEU A 947 -13.18 -35.97 46.38
C LEU A 947 -13.42 -34.57 45.81
N LYS A 948 -12.44 -33.93 45.17
CA LYS A 948 -12.50 -32.54 44.67
C LYS A 948 -13.63 -32.29 43.69
N GLU A 949 -13.83 -33.23 42.77
CA GLU A 949 -14.87 -33.16 41.74
C GLU A 949 -16.26 -33.56 42.27
N ARG A 950 -16.35 -34.11 43.48
CA ARG A 950 -17.60 -34.59 44.08
C ARG A 950 -18.32 -33.43 44.77
N GLN A 951 -19.25 -32.78 44.06
CA GLN A 951 -19.95 -31.58 44.55
C GLN A 951 -20.76 -31.79 45.83
N GLY A 952 -21.12 -33.03 46.17
CA GLY A 952 -21.84 -33.42 47.39
C GLY A 952 -21.05 -33.47 48.68
N VAL A 953 -19.72 -33.53 48.60
CA VAL A 953 -18.88 -33.76 49.79
C VAL A 953 -18.71 -32.48 50.59
N ARG A 954 -19.06 -32.54 51.88
CA ARG A 954 -18.91 -31.41 52.80
C ARG A 954 -18.34 -31.87 54.15
N PHE A 955 -17.27 -31.22 54.58
CA PHE A 955 -16.65 -31.44 55.90
C PHE A 955 -17.09 -30.36 56.89
N LYS A 956 -17.25 -30.74 58.17
CA LYS A 956 -17.61 -29.84 59.26
C LYS A 956 -16.55 -29.85 60.36
N GLY A 957 -16.30 -28.68 60.97
CA GLY A 957 -15.29 -28.53 62.02
C GLY A 957 -13.88 -28.81 61.51
N VAL A 958 -13.53 -28.20 60.39
CA VAL A 958 -12.24 -28.42 59.72
C VAL A 958 -11.16 -27.53 60.33
N ALA A 959 -10.04 -28.13 60.74
CA ALA A 959 -8.82 -27.42 61.11
C ALA A 959 -7.71 -27.80 60.14
N LEU A 960 -7.21 -26.82 59.41
CA LEU A 960 -6.09 -26.93 58.48
C LEU A 960 -4.86 -26.32 59.14
N THR A 961 -3.75 -27.05 59.18
CA THR A 961 -2.46 -26.56 59.65
C THR A 961 -1.47 -26.67 58.50
N ILE A 962 -0.76 -25.57 58.20
CA ILE A 962 0.29 -25.49 57.19
C ILE A 962 1.60 -25.09 57.87
N GLY A 963 2.67 -25.86 57.66
CA GLY A 963 3.97 -25.68 58.32
C GLY A 963 4.15 -26.55 59.57
N GLU A 964 5.31 -26.45 60.22
CA GLU A 964 5.67 -27.21 61.42
C GLU A 964 6.02 -26.29 62.60
N GLY A 965 5.72 -26.75 63.83
CA GLY A 965 6.12 -26.08 65.07
C GLY A 965 5.55 -24.66 65.23
N GLU A 966 6.39 -23.73 65.69
CA GLU A 966 6.03 -22.32 65.94
C GLU A 966 5.75 -21.52 64.66
N ASN A 967 6.21 -21.99 63.50
CA ASN A 967 6.00 -21.35 62.20
C ASN A 967 4.76 -21.88 61.47
N SER A 968 3.85 -22.56 62.18
CA SER A 968 2.64 -23.11 61.57
C SER A 968 1.51 -22.09 61.50
N VAL A 969 0.86 -21.99 60.33
CA VAL A 969 -0.39 -21.24 60.16
C VAL A 969 -1.56 -22.19 60.31
N GLN A 970 -2.46 -21.90 61.25
CA GLN A 970 -3.67 -22.68 61.47
C GLN A 970 -4.93 -21.93 61.03
N VAL A 971 -5.67 -22.50 60.10
CA VAL A 971 -6.98 -22.02 59.68
C VAL A 971 -8.07 -22.95 60.23
N ARG A 972 -9.00 -22.37 61.00
CA ARG A 972 -10.14 -23.11 61.57
C ARG A 972 -11.44 -22.67 60.92
N PHE A 973 -12.12 -23.63 60.31
CA PHE A 973 -13.50 -23.49 59.86
C PHE A 973 -14.41 -24.03 60.98
N GLY A 974 -15.14 -23.12 61.63
CA GLY A 974 -16.10 -23.46 62.69
C GLY A 974 -17.35 -24.16 62.13
N ALA A 975 -18.53 -23.57 62.31
CA ALA A 975 -19.80 -24.15 61.83
C ALA A 975 -19.92 -24.21 60.29
N ARG A 976 -19.02 -23.55 59.56
CA ARG A 976 -19.05 -23.49 58.08
C ARG A 976 -18.65 -24.84 57.49
N SER A 977 -19.52 -25.40 56.66
CA SER A 977 -19.20 -26.58 55.86
C SER A 977 -18.19 -26.22 54.76
N VAL A 978 -17.15 -27.04 54.59
CA VAL A 978 -16.08 -26.80 53.62
C VAL A 978 -16.05 -27.94 52.60
N SER A 979 -15.88 -27.62 51.33
CA SER A 979 -15.67 -28.61 50.27
C SER A 979 -14.19 -28.90 50.06
N PRO A 980 -13.83 -30.08 49.52
CA PRO A 980 -12.43 -30.38 49.20
C PRO A 980 -11.80 -29.37 48.23
N ALA A 981 -12.56 -28.87 47.24
CA ALA A 981 -12.10 -27.83 46.31
C ALA A 981 -11.81 -26.47 46.98
N MET A 982 -12.54 -26.14 48.05
CA MET A 982 -12.25 -24.93 48.82
C MET A 982 -10.98 -25.09 49.65
N LEU A 983 -10.74 -26.28 50.23
CA LEU A 983 -9.51 -26.56 50.96
C LEU A 983 -8.28 -26.42 50.05
N ASP A 984 -8.36 -26.93 48.82
CA ASP A 984 -7.30 -26.82 47.82
C ASP A 984 -6.90 -25.35 47.53
N LYS A 985 -7.90 -24.49 47.29
CA LYS A 985 -7.67 -23.05 47.06
C LYS A 985 -7.07 -22.34 48.27
N VAL A 986 -7.52 -22.69 49.47
CA VAL A 986 -7.01 -22.10 50.72
C VAL A 986 -5.56 -22.52 50.97
N ILE A 987 -5.22 -23.80 50.73
CA ILE A 987 -3.84 -24.28 50.85
C ILE A 987 -2.94 -23.55 49.85
N ALA A 988 -3.35 -23.44 48.59
CA ALA A 988 -2.58 -22.76 47.56
C ALA A 988 -2.31 -21.28 47.89
N ALA A 989 -3.36 -20.53 48.25
CA ALA A 989 -3.24 -19.11 48.59
C ALA A 989 -2.36 -18.87 49.83
N LEU A 990 -2.44 -19.75 50.83
CA LEU A 990 -1.60 -19.64 52.02
C LEU A 990 -0.14 -19.97 51.72
N ARG A 991 0.15 -21.02 50.95
CA ARG A 991 1.52 -21.34 50.54
C ARG A 991 2.15 -20.22 49.71
N GLU A 992 1.38 -19.62 48.78
CA GLU A 992 1.81 -18.46 47.99
C GLU A 992 2.09 -17.24 48.87
N SER A 993 1.21 -16.96 49.84
CA SER A 993 1.35 -15.80 50.74
C SER A 993 2.51 -15.97 51.75
N LEU A 994 2.85 -17.21 52.10
CA LEU A 994 3.95 -17.54 52.99
C LEU A 994 5.29 -17.71 52.26
N ASP A 995 5.30 -17.73 50.92
CA ASP A 995 6.45 -18.08 50.08
C ASP A 995 7.04 -19.47 50.40
N GLU A 996 6.18 -20.41 50.82
CA GLU A 996 6.56 -21.77 51.22
C GLU A 996 5.75 -22.81 50.43
N PRO A 997 6.13 -23.09 49.16
CA PRO A 997 5.36 -23.98 48.27
C PRO A 997 5.28 -25.43 48.77
N ASP A 998 6.25 -25.87 49.58
CA ASP A 998 6.38 -27.25 50.07
C ASP A 998 5.97 -27.42 51.55
N ALA A 999 5.41 -26.38 52.18
CA ALA A 999 5.02 -26.43 53.59
C ALA A 999 4.10 -27.63 53.88
N LEU A 1000 4.40 -28.40 54.94
CA LEU A 1000 3.64 -29.58 55.29
C LEU A 1000 2.19 -29.23 55.63
N VAL A 1001 1.25 -30.07 55.24
CA VAL A 1001 -0.19 -29.83 55.44
C VAL A 1001 -0.78 -30.95 56.28
N GLN A 1002 -1.48 -30.55 57.33
CA GLN A 1002 -2.28 -31.44 58.18
C GLN A 1002 -3.74 -31.00 58.18
N LEU A 1003 -4.65 -31.98 58.12
CA LEU A 1003 -6.08 -31.74 58.11
C LEU A 1003 -6.75 -32.53 59.23
N THR A 1004 -7.53 -31.84 60.06
CA THR A 1004 -8.37 -32.47 61.08
C THR A 1004 -9.83 -32.14 60.84
N ILE A 1005 -10.70 -33.15 60.77
CA ILE A 1005 -12.16 -33.00 60.66
C ILE A 1005 -12.77 -33.45 61.99
N ARG A 1006 -13.47 -32.53 62.66
CA ARG A 1006 -13.96 -32.74 64.04
C ARG A 1006 -15.43 -33.07 64.13
N ASP A 1007 -16.28 -32.43 63.34
CA ASP A 1007 -17.74 -32.47 63.54
C ASP A 1007 -18.46 -33.41 62.56
N GLY A 1008 -17.71 -34.08 61.68
CA GLY A 1008 -18.24 -35.05 60.72
C GLY A 1008 -18.21 -34.59 59.26
N ALA A 1009 -18.82 -35.39 58.40
CA ALA A 1009 -18.87 -35.17 56.96
C ALA A 1009 -20.20 -35.64 56.36
N SER A 1010 -20.66 -34.99 55.30
CA SER A 1010 -21.82 -35.41 54.51
C SER A 1010 -21.43 -35.71 53.07
N PHE A 1011 -22.08 -36.71 52.50
CA PHE A 1011 -21.80 -37.30 51.21
C PHE A 1011 -23.10 -37.52 50.43
N ASP A 1012 -23.07 -37.31 49.12
CA ASP A 1012 -24.24 -37.57 48.25
C ASP A 1012 -24.47 -39.07 48.04
N THR A 1013 -23.44 -39.89 48.23
CA THR A 1013 -23.49 -41.33 48.02
C THR A 1013 -22.79 -42.10 49.13
N GLY A 1014 -23.26 -43.31 49.45
CA GLY A 1014 -22.61 -44.22 50.38
C GLY A 1014 -21.25 -44.70 49.85
N PHE A 1015 -21.05 -44.67 48.53
CA PHE A 1015 -19.76 -44.91 47.89
C PHE A 1015 -18.72 -43.87 48.29
N ASP A 1016 -19.08 -42.57 48.27
CA ASP A 1016 -18.17 -41.49 48.69
C ASP A 1016 -17.81 -41.56 50.17
N LEU A 1017 -18.76 -41.96 51.01
CA LEU A 1017 -18.51 -42.20 52.44
C LEU A 1017 -17.48 -43.33 52.63
N LYS A 1018 -17.60 -44.43 51.89
CA LYS A 1018 -16.65 -45.56 51.96
C LYS A 1018 -15.25 -45.12 51.53
N ALA A 1019 -15.15 -44.40 50.40
CA ALA A 1019 -13.88 -43.85 49.91
C ALA A 1019 -13.23 -42.90 50.92
N PHE A 1020 -14.03 -42.02 51.53
CA PHE A 1020 -13.54 -41.14 52.61
C PHE A 1020 -13.06 -41.92 53.82
N ALA A 1021 -13.82 -42.92 54.28
CA ALA A 1021 -13.50 -43.72 55.46
C ALA A 1021 -12.20 -44.51 55.29
N GLU A 1022 -11.93 -44.99 54.07
CA GLU A 1022 -10.67 -45.65 53.71
C GLU A 1022 -9.48 -44.67 53.78
N ILE A 1023 -9.59 -43.50 53.14
CA ILE A 1023 -8.53 -42.48 53.13
C ILE A 1023 -8.25 -41.93 54.53
N ALA A 1024 -9.30 -41.70 55.32
CA ALA A 1024 -9.19 -41.16 56.67
C ALA A 1024 -8.93 -42.22 57.75
N ASN A 1025 -8.83 -43.51 57.36
CA ASN A 1025 -8.66 -44.65 58.26
C ASN A 1025 -9.69 -44.69 59.41
N ILE A 1026 -10.97 -44.54 59.06
CA ILE A 1026 -12.11 -44.51 60.01
C ILE A 1026 -12.91 -45.81 59.89
N GLU A 1027 -13.05 -46.52 61.00
CA GLU A 1027 -13.97 -47.65 61.09
C GLU A 1027 -15.42 -47.16 61.15
N LEU A 1028 -16.21 -47.56 60.15
CA LEU A 1028 -17.64 -47.26 60.04
C LEU A 1028 -18.44 -48.20 60.95
N THR A 1029 -19.09 -47.62 61.96
CA THR A 1029 -19.94 -48.32 62.93
C THR A 1029 -21.39 -47.83 62.84
N PRO A 1030 -22.40 -48.64 63.23
CA PRO A 1030 -23.82 -48.29 63.09
C PRO A 1030 -24.24 -46.99 63.80
N ASP A 1031 -23.52 -46.57 64.82
CA ASP A 1031 -23.73 -45.34 65.58
C ASP A 1031 -23.14 -44.08 64.91
N LYS A 1032 -22.23 -44.24 63.94
CA LYS A 1032 -21.53 -43.13 63.27
C LYS A 1032 -22.08 -42.82 61.88
N VAL A 1033 -22.75 -43.78 61.24
CA VAL A 1033 -23.24 -43.65 59.87
C VAL A 1033 -24.75 -43.51 59.87
N GLU A 1034 -25.26 -42.50 59.16
CA GLU A 1034 -26.69 -42.28 58.95
C GLU A 1034 -26.95 -42.18 57.44
N GLN A 1035 -27.89 -42.98 56.93
CA GLN A 1035 -28.35 -43.03 55.53
C GLN A 1035 -29.87 -43.00 55.45
#